data_AF-A0A8J2MAH1-F1
#
_entry.id   AF-A0A8J2MAH1-F1
#
_cell.length_a   1.000
_cell.length_b   1.000
_cell.length_c   1.000
_cell.angle_alpha   90.00
_cell.angle_beta   90.00
_cell.angle_gamma   90.00
#
_symmetry.space_group_name_H-M   'P 1'
#
loop_
_entity.id
_entity.type
_entity.pdbx_description
1 polymer ?
#
loop_
_entity_poly.entity_id
_entity_poly.type
_entity_poly.pdbx_seq_one_letter_code
_entity_poly.pdbx_strand_id
1 'polypeptide(L)'
;MPDIYTYCLMIANVLANHPIHSLARAEASFATFLSFIPLLTESFTLKLSYAGEKNENEDGEEKEEKEVKNLPIRKRGPTLKWAYISAIQYLFKGWLIVLQNSEFIVEVMNYAIDFGQITIVMISSFMQMVFSTPFGDREEISSPLPDREIFKEILMKIGSFSSYFLDEMLPKVYTILAETLEEFLSTLETGMSMEDLEDFRENMHWIILIIGHVLVEEDEDRNYVWQSKLLVHYEDMVEKKSIDIDKYASYMEACINTPQLLTDPSEVDLLMKIIGTVFAWCSIEDILLKDHGITAINVELCGTSLWCTKRLLSAIGLHIQKSNKKSQLAEVSENITQILVDFALQKAFRIFDIMPNERKTCMDAVELLAALAQALYCETSKSTFLFSYLSAIKTDQILVRSSLLKVLLQIGSIIDDEAQQKTLYEMILIPIRTKFISMCENSLETDEKFDDLLDCFCAVTHGTQKCFAEFLFAYLKPVLKYSVPLLSVYKNTAIIISAVLQFFDCLTKRLYVYCDNHQDMVFIYEVLLSVIQTYEKHQKERYKNLDDKDKTSELVFLFEILTNTLDKRSQPVNLSTGKIEFVENRSRIVLAAWNMIIRVMQPELFKIPLLRKSFYRFLRCSTEMAPECMVKFSRENLTIFVEYLKNGLQLDNEKDDLLCNLKDRFEKEISINSALAIAHLGTYFAKHTRNDTTMKVFSLVIEPTFATCLNALWQEDALSSATSAALYSLLCCDEDGCKTCVKNLLSHEANHPNRTILRTAFRTLTFLGPGKHPEKCEKRKFHGRLKQFLIDIEGLLVVE
;
A
#
# COMPACT_ATOMS: atom_id res chain seq x y z
N MET A 1 10.47 6.99 -32.91
CA MET A 1 10.79 6.43 -31.56
C MET A 1 9.56 6.14 -30.72
N PRO A 2 8.52 7.00 -30.69
CA PRO A 2 7.18 6.57 -30.25
C PRO A 2 6.75 5.28 -30.97
N ASP A 3 7.13 5.13 -32.23
CA ASP A 3 6.81 3.98 -33.08
C ASP A 3 7.42 2.67 -32.54
N ILE A 4 8.67 2.68 -32.06
CA ILE A 4 9.38 1.47 -31.59
C ILE A 4 8.84 0.97 -30.25
N TYR A 5 8.58 1.88 -29.31
CA TYR A 5 7.86 1.58 -28.07
C TYR A 5 6.46 1.02 -28.39
N THR A 6 5.77 1.64 -29.35
CA THR A 6 4.46 1.19 -29.81
C THR A 6 4.53 -0.22 -30.41
N TYR A 7 5.58 -0.56 -31.16
CA TYR A 7 5.79 -1.92 -31.67
C TYR A 7 5.98 -2.95 -30.55
N CYS A 8 6.80 -2.66 -29.53
CA CYS A 8 6.99 -3.58 -28.40
C CYS A 8 5.70 -3.78 -27.59
N LEU A 9 4.98 -2.68 -27.36
CA LEU A 9 3.65 -2.71 -26.72
C LEU A 9 2.64 -3.48 -27.56
N MET A 10 2.64 -3.31 -28.89
CA MET A 10 1.80 -4.07 -29.81
C MET A 10 2.12 -5.56 -29.75
N ILE A 11 3.40 -5.95 -29.77
CA ILE A 11 3.82 -7.36 -29.62
C ILE A 11 3.25 -7.94 -28.33
N ALA A 12 3.46 -7.25 -27.20
CA ALA A 12 2.97 -7.71 -25.89
C ALA A 12 1.43 -7.79 -25.84
N ASN A 13 0.73 -6.81 -26.40
CA ASN A 13 -0.73 -6.78 -26.42
C ASN A 13 -1.34 -7.83 -27.36
N VAL A 14 -0.71 -8.08 -28.50
CA VAL A 14 -1.15 -9.12 -29.44
C VAL A 14 -1.03 -10.49 -28.78
N LEU A 15 0.11 -10.78 -28.15
CA LEU A 15 0.33 -12.04 -27.45
C LEU A 15 -0.56 -12.20 -26.20
N ALA A 16 -0.91 -11.12 -25.52
CA ALA A 16 -1.73 -11.18 -24.31
C ALA A 16 -3.25 -11.27 -24.58
N ASN A 17 -3.74 -10.62 -25.63
CA ASN A 17 -5.19 -10.49 -25.88
C ASN A 17 -5.73 -11.49 -26.91
N HIS A 18 -4.87 -12.11 -27.71
CA HIS A 18 -5.27 -13.14 -28.66
C HIS A 18 -4.80 -14.51 -28.20
N PRO A 19 -5.63 -15.57 -28.34
CA PRO A 19 -5.18 -16.93 -28.05
C PRO A 19 -3.99 -17.26 -28.93
N ILE A 20 -2.85 -17.66 -28.33
CA ILE A 20 -1.66 -18.11 -29.08
C ILE A 20 -2.04 -19.20 -30.10
N HIS A 21 -3.02 -20.03 -29.75
CA HIS A 21 -3.56 -21.07 -30.63
C HIS A 21 -4.09 -20.54 -31.97
N SER A 22 -4.66 -19.33 -31.98
CA SER A 22 -5.15 -18.68 -33.19
C SER A 22 -4.02 -18.04 -33.99
N LEU A 23 -3.05 -17.42 -33.32
CA LEU A 23 -1.91 -16.76 -33.98
C LEU A 23 -0.97 -17.77 -34.67
N ALA A 24 -0.57 -18.82 -33.95
CA ALA A 24 0.38 -19.82 -34.47
C ALA A 24 -0.17 -20.60 -35.68
N ARG A 25 -1.49 -20.75 -35.79
CA ARG A 25 -2.15 -21.46 -36.90
C ARG A 25 -2.50 -20.56 -38.09
N ALA A 26 -2.62 -19.25 -37.87
CA ALA A 26 -3.12 -18.31 -38.90
C ALA A 26 -2.01 -17.72 -39.78
N GLU A 27 -0.75 -17.71 -39.32
CA GLU A 27 0.31 -16.96 -40.00
C GLU A 27 1.59 -17.78 -40.24
N ALA A 28 1.98 -17.91 -41.51
CA ALA A 28 3.31 -18.41 -41.90
C ALA A 28 4.46 -17.51 -41.38
N SER A 29 4.17 -16.27 -40.98
CA SER A 29 5.09 -15.28 -40.41
C SER A 29 5.29 -15.39 -38.90
N PHE A 30 4.57 -16.27 -38.18
CA PHE A 30 4.65 -16.35 -36.71
C PHE A 30 6.06 -16.72 -36.23
N ALA A 31 6.78 -17.59 -36.96
CA ALA A 31 8.19 -17.92 -36.73
C ALA A 31 9.08 -16.67 -36.74
N THR A 32 8.93 -15.85 -37.79
CA THR A 32 9.67 -14.61 -38.00
C THR A 32 9.28 -13.56 -36.96
N PHE A 33 8.01 -13.53 -36.56
CA PHE A 33 7.54 -12.66 -35.48
C PHE A 33 8.21 -12.99 -34.15
N LEU A 34 8.32 -14.28 -33.81
CA LEU A 34 8.99 -14.73 -32.59
C LEU A 34 10.51 -14.44 -32.61
N SER A 35 11.17 -14.55 -33.77
CA SER A 35 12.62 -14.29 -33.88
C SER A 35 12.99 -12.81 -33.71
N PHE A 36 12.05 -11.87 -33.87
CA PHE A 36 12.32 -10.45 -33.61
C PHE A 36 12.47 -10.11 -32.12
N ILE A 37 11.83 -10.85 -31.21
CA ILE A 37 11.86 -10.55 -29.77
C ILE A 37 13.29 -10.55 -29.20
N PRO A 38 14.12 -11.61 -29.40
CA PRO A 38 15.50 -11.60 -28.91
C PRO A 38 16.37 -10.56 -29.62
N LEU A 39 16.22 -10.37 -30.94
CA LEU A 39 16.99 -9.37 -31.70
C LEU A 39 16.71 -7.93 -31.24
N LEU A 40 15.44 -7.61 -30.96
CA LEU A 40 15.05 -6.31 -30.43
C LEU A 40 15.55 -6.13 -28.99
N THR A 41 15.54 -7.20 -28.19
CA THR A 41 16.08 -7.18 -26.82
C THR A 41 17.57 -6.83 -26.82
N GLU A 42 18.37 -7.53 -27.63
CA GLU A 42 19.80 -7.27 -27.78
C GLU A 42 20.05 -5.84 -28.29
N SER A 43 19.29 -5.38 -29.29
CA SER A 43 19.42 -4.01 -29.79
C SER A 43 19.08 -2.94 -28.75
N PHE A 44 18.07 -3.16 -27.89
CA PHE A 44 17.67 -2.17 -26.88
C PHE A 44 18.55 -2.20 -25.64
N THR A 45 19.06 -3.37 -25.24
CA THR A 45 20.06 -3.48 -24.17
C THR A 45 21.35 -2.77 -24.57
N LEU A 46 21.87 -3.00 -25.78
CA LEU A 46 22.98 -2.23 -26.35
C LEU A 46 22.70 -0.72 -26.41
N LYS A 47 21.52 -0.30 -26.88
CA LYS A 47 21.20 1.15 -26.92
C LYS A 47 21.05 1.78 -25.55
N LEU A 48 20.71 0.99 -24.53
CA LEU A 48 20.62 1.46 -23.16
C LEU A 48 22.02 1.65 -22.55
N SER A 49 23.01 0.83 -22.94
CA SER A 49 24.40 1.01 -22.52
C SER A 49 25.07 2.25 -23.13
N TYR A 50 24.78 2.64 -24.38
CA TYR A 50 25.38 3.83 -25.03
C TYR A 50 24.62 5.16 -24.83
N ALA A 51 23.60 5.19 -23.98
CA ALA A 51 22.69 6.34 -23.88
C ALA A 51 23.27 7.56 -23.11
N GLY A 52 24.51 7.50 -22.60
CA GLY A 52 25.22 8.57 -21.91
C GLY A 52 26.11 9.46 -22.79
N GLU A 53 26.53 9.02 -23.99
CA GLU A 53 27.66 9.64 -24.70
C GLU A 53 27.40 10.90 -25.53
N LYS A 54 26.18 11.44 -25.64
CA LYS A 54 25.96 12.68 -26.41
C LYS A 54 26.16 13.95 -25.58
N ASN A 55 27.40 14.19 -25.13
CA ASN A 55 27.90 15.53 -24.83
C ASN A 55 28.98 15.90 -25.86
N GLU A 56 28.64 16.88 -26.69
CA GLU A 56 29.48 17.79 -27.49
C GLU A 56 30.95 17.38 -27.68
N ASN A 57 31.30 16.90 -28.88
CA ASN A 57 32.51 17.27 -29.63
C ASN A 57 32.53 16.52 -30.97
N GLU A 58 31.97 17.14 -32.02
CA GLU A 58 32.39 16.93 -33.42
C GLU A 58 31.59 17.91 -34.30
N ASP A 59 32.19 19.07 -34.56
CA ASP A 59 32.34 19.65 -35.91
C ASP A 59 32.80 21.11 -35.75
N GLY A 60 34.11 21.29 -35.84
CA GLY A 60 34.69 22.59 -36.15
C GLY A 60 34.55 22.82 -37.66
N GLU A 61 33.70 23.77 -38.04
CA GLU A 61 33.92 24.59 -39.24
C GLU A 61 33.17 25.92 -39.09
N GLU A 62 33.94 27.00 -39.18
CA GLU A 62 33.48 28.39 -39.09
C GLU A 62 32.45 28.71 -40.18
N LYS A 63 31.33 29.32 -39.79
CA LYS A 63 30.65 30.37 -40.57
C LYS A 63 29.75 31.21 -39.69
N GLU A 64 30.11 32.48 -39.57
CA GLU A 64 29.30 33.56 -39.01
C GLU A 64 28.01 33.73 -39.82
N GLU A 65 26.84 33.79 -39.16
CA GLU A 65 25.83 34.85 -39.36
C GLU A 65 24.61 34.72 -38.41
N LYS A 66 24.53 35.69 -37.49
CA LYS A 66 23.38 36.49 -37.01
C LYS A 66 22.03 35.87 -36.59
N GLU A 67 21.54 36.48 -35.50
CA GLU A 67 20.17 36.60 -34.96
C GLU A 67 19.68 35.57 -33.92
N VAL A 68 19.75 36.03 -32.67
CA VAL A 68 19.25 35.42 -31.44
C VAL A 68 17.73 35.31 -31.46
N LYS A 69 17.21 34.08 -31.53
CA LYS A 69 15.92 33.70 -30.95
C LYS A 69 16.16 32.58 -29.95
N ASN A 70 15.80 32.85 -28.70
CA ASN A 70 15.68 31.88 -27.61
C ASN A 70 14.86 30.66 -28.06
N LEU A 71 15.49 29.49 -28.12
CA LEU A 71 14.83 28.18 -28.15
C LEU A 71 15.39 27.37 -26.96
N PRO A 72 14.55 26.70 -26.16
CA PRO A 72 15.05 25.98 -24.99
C PRO A 72 15.81 24.74 -25.43
N ILE A 73 17.04 24.60 -24.96
CA ILE A 73 17.86 23.39 -25.07
C ILE A 73 17.07 22.24 -24.42
N ARG A 74 16.55 21.35 -25.26
CA ARG A 74 15.68 20.25 -24.85
C ARG A 74 16.57 19.14 -24.26
N LYS A 75 16.66 19.06 -22.94
CA LYS A 75 17.16 17.89 -22.18
C LYS A 75 16.44 16.63 -22.67
N ARG A 76 17.02 15.88 -23.64
CA ARG A 76 16.42 14.68 -24.27
C ARG A 76 16.91 13.34 -23.71
N GLY A 77 17.91 13.33 -22.82
CA GLY A 77 18.53 12.11 -22.29
C GLY A 77 17.63 11.22 -21.40
N PRO A 78 16.94 11.76 -20.38
CA PRO A 78 16.23 10.92 -19.40
C PRO A 78 15.02 10.20 -19.99
N THR A 79 14.24 10.88 -20.83
CA THR A 79 13.00 10.34 -21.42
C THR A 79 13.26 9.17 -22.37
N LEU A 80 14.46 9.10 -22.95
CA LEU A 80 14.84 8.04 -23.86
C LEU A 80 15.24 6.75 -23.14
N LYS A 81 16.00 6.85 -22.05
CA LYS A 81 16.38 5.70 -21.21
C LYS A 81 15.13 4.97 -20.67
N TRP A 82 14.15 5.71 -20.15
CA TRP A 82 12.88 5.13 -19.70
C TRP A 82 12.11 4.43 -20.81
N ALA A 83 12.16 4.93 -22.05
CA ALA A 83 11.49 4.28 -23.18
C ALA A 83 12.11 2.92 -23.52
N TYR A 84 13.45 2.77 -23.41
CA TYR A 84 14.13 1.49 -23.62
C TYR A 84 13.85 0.50 -22.50
N ILE A 85 13.87 0.93 -21.24
CA ILE A 85 13.50 0.09 -20.09
C ILE A 85 12.07 -0.45 -20.29
N SER A 86 11.11 0.42 -20.61
CA SER A 86 9.73 -0.02 -20.85
C SER A 86 9.60 -0.92 -22.09
N ALA A 87 10.37 -0.68 -23.15
CA ALA A 87 10.37 -1.54 -24.33
C ALA A 87 10.86 -2.96 -23.99
N ILE A 88 11.97 -3.08 -23.24
CA ILE A 88 12.49 -4.36 -22.75
C ILE A 88 11.45 -5.06 -21.86
N GLN A 89 10.78 -4.33 -20.97
CA GLN A 89 9.70 -4.89 -20.14
C GLN A 89 8.58 -5.51 -20.99
N TYR A 90 8.14 -4.84 -22.07
CA TYR A 90 7.13 -5.39 -22.97
C TYR A 90 7.63 -6.61 -23.75
N LEU A 91 8.87 -6.59 -24.22
CA LEU A 91 9.48 -7.75 -24.89
C LEU A 91 9.56 -8.96 -23.95
N PHE A 92 9.97 -8.76 -22.70
CA PHE A 92 10.08 -9.83 -21.71
C PHE A 92 8.70 -10.36 -21.33
N LYS A 93 7.69 -9.48 -21.23
CA LYS A 93 6.30 -9.89 -21.04
C LYS A 93 5.80 -10.74 -22.21
N GLY A 94 6.10 -10.34 -23.45
CA GLY A 94 5.77 -11.11 -24.65
C GLY A 94 6.46 -12.48 -24.65
N TRP A 95 7.76 -12.52 -24.36
CA TRP A 95 8.53 -13.76 -24.31
C TRP A 95 8.04 -14.73 -23.23
N LEU A 96 7.61 -14.24 -22.07
CA LEU A 96 7.04 -15.10 -21.02
C LEU A 96 5.80 -15.83 -21.53
N ILE A 97 4.93 -15.14 -22.25
CA ILE A 97 3.71 -15.71 -22.84
C ILE A 97 4.09 -16.78 -23.87
N VAL A 98 5.16 -16.58 -24.64
CA VAL A 98 5.72 -17.58 -25.57
C VAL A 98 6.23 -18.82 -24.82
N LEU A 99 7.03 -18.64 -23.77
CA LEU A 99 7.57 -19.74 -22.96
C LEU A 99 6.48 -20.56 -22.25
N GLN A 100 5.41 -19.91 -21.79
CA GLN A 100 4.24 -20.58 -21.20
C GLN A 100 3.52 -21.50 -22.18
N ASN A 101 3.70 -21.30 -23.49
CA ASN A 101 3.05 -22.06 -24.55
C ASN A 101 4.07 -22.79 -25.45
N SER A 102 5.31 -22.98 -24.99
CA SER A 102 6.41 -23.49 -25.82
C SER A 102 6.12 -24.88 -26.40
N GLU A 103 5.60 -25.81 -25.61
CA GLU A 103 5.21 -27.16 -26.07
C GLU A 103 4.23 -27.10 -27.24
N PHE A 104 3.17 -26.32 -27.10
CA PHE A 104 2.18 -26.12 -28.16
C PHE A 104 2.79 -25.47 -29.41
N ILE A 105 3.70 -24.51 -29.25
CA ILE A 105 4.36 -23.86 -30.38
C ILE A 105 5.22 -24.86 -31.15
N VAL A 106 5.97 -25.73 -30.46
CA VAL A 106 6.75 -26.80 -31.12
C VAL A 106 5.83 -27.73 -31.92
N GLU A 107 4.69 -28.13 -31.34
CA GLU A 107 3.71 -29.00 -32.02
C GLU A 107 3.13 -28.37 -33.29
N VAL A 108 2.83 -27.07 -33.27
CA VAL A 108 2.21 -26.38 -34.42
C VAL A 108 3.21 -26.04 -35.50
N MET A 109 4.42 -25.62 -35.12
CA MET A 109 5.42 -25.12 -36.07
C MET A 109 6.16 -26.24 -36.80
N ASN A 110 6.14 -27.47 -36.28
CA ASN A 110 6.74 -28.66 -36.90
C ASN A 110 8.26 -28.53 -37.20
N TYR A 111 8.95 -27.63 -36.49
CA TYR A 111 10.41 -27.53 -36.44
C TYR A 111 10.87 -27.21 -35.01
N ALA A 112 12.09 -27.62 -34.65
CA ALA A 112 12.63 -27.44 -33.31
C ALA A 112 13.07 -25.98 -33.09
N ILE A 113 12.48 -25.31 -32.09
CA ILE A 113 12.96 -24.03 -31.56
C ILE A 113 13.63 -24.31 -30.22
N ASP A 114 14.90 -23.92 -30.08
CA ASP A 114 15.60 -23.98 -28.81
C ASP A 114 15.25 -22.75 -27.95
N PHE A 115 14.11 -22.83 -27.27
CA PHE A 115 13.65 -21.77 -26.38
C PHE A 115 14.62 -21.51 -25.23
N GLY A 116 15.38 -22.52 -24.79
CA GLY A 116 16.39 -22.40 -23.74
C GLY A 116 17.52 -21.50 -24.17
N GLN A 117 18.16 -21.82 -25.30
CA GLN A 117 19.26 -21.03 -25.84
C GLN A 117 18.84 -19.59 -26.12
N ILE A 118 17.65 -19.36 -26.69
CA ILE A 118 17.17 -17.99 -26.97
C ILE A 118 16.95 -17.21 -25.67
N THR A 119 16.36 -17.85 -24.65
CA THR A 119 16.12 -17.22 -23.35
C THR A 119 17.43 -16.86 -22.66
N ILE A 120 18.41 -17.76 -22.70
CA ILE A 120 19.75 -17.52 -22.16
C ILE A 120 20.43 -16.35 -22.86
N VAL A 121 20.32 -16.24 -24.19
CA VAL A 121 20.85 -15.08 -24.93
C VAL A 121 20.18 -13.79 -24.46
N MET A 122 18.85 -13.76 -24.33
CA MET A 122 18.14 -12.57 -23.85
C MET A 122 18.56 -12.14 -22.44
N ILE A 123 18.72 -13.11 -21.52
CA ILE A 123 19.21 -12.84 -20.16
C ILE A 123 20.66 -12.34 -20.23
N SER A 124 21.50 -12.99 -21.03
CA SER A 124 22.92 -12.62 -21.18
C SER A 124 23.09 -11.21 -21.74
N SER A 125 22.30 -10.80 -22.74
CA SER A 125 22.32 -9.43 -23.27
C SER A 125 21.94 -8.40 -22.21
N PHE A 126 20.98 -8.73 -21.33
CA PHE A 126 20.66 -7.88 -20.20
C PHE A 126 21.80 -7.85 -19.17
N MET A 127 22.42 -8.99 -18.86
CA MET A 127 23.54 -9.07 -17.91
C MET A 127 24.76 -8.28 -18.41
N GLN A 128 25.12 -8.39 -19.69
CA GLN A 128 26.18 -7.62 -20.33
C GLN A 128 25.95 -6.10 -20.26
N MET A 129 24.71 -5.66 -20.20
CA MET A 129 24.36 -4.24 -20.07
C MET A 129 24.56 -3.72 -18.64
N VAL A 130 24.35 -4.56 -17.61
CA VAL A 130 24.41 -4.15 -16.21
C VAL A 130 25.73 -4.45 -15.52
N PHE A 131 26.53 -5.37 -16.04
CA PHE A 131 27.84 -5.70 -15.48
C PHE A 131 28.94 -4.75 -15.96
N SER A 132 29.92 -4.51 -15.08
CA SER A 132 31.15 -3.78 -15.40
C SER A 132 32.11 -4.63 -16.24
N THR A 133 33.12 -4.00 -16.83
CA THR A 133 34.22 -4.70 -17.50
C THR A 133 34.92 -5.66 -16.54
N PRO A 134 35.33 -6.88 -16.97
CA PRO A 134 35.29 -7.42 -18.33
C PRO A 134 33.98 -8.12 -18.72
N PHE A 135 33.01 -8.21 -17.81
CA PHE A 135 31.79 -8.99 -18.02
C PHE A 135 30.68 -8.25 -18.79
N GLY A 136 30.78 -6.91 -18.91
CA GLY A 136 29.82 -6.07 -19.62
C GLY A 136 30.34 -4.68 -20.02
N ASP A 137 29.45 -3.86 -20.59
CA ASP A 137 29.72 -2.53 -21.18
C ASP A 137 28.93 -1.40 -20.47
N ARG A 138 28.77 -1.46 -19.14
CA ARG A 138 27.87 -0.56 -18.38
C ARG A 138 28.27 0.92 -18.46
N GLU A 139 27.26 1.80 -18.60
CA GLU A 139 27.31 3.24 -18.28
C GLU A 139 26.33 3.58 -17.13
N GLU A 140 26.77 4.38 -16.15
CA GLU A 140 25.93 4.75 -14.98
C GLU A 140 24.60 5.44 -15.38
N ILE A 141 23.50 4.96 -14.79
CA ILE A 141 22.19 5.57 -14.90
C ILE A 141 21.97 6.45 -13.66
N SER A 142 22.19 7.77 -13.79
CA SER A 142 21.86 8.71 -12.71
C SER A 142 20.34 8.75 -12.49
N SER A 143 19.87 8.00 -11.49
CA SER A 143 18.49 7.95 -11.03
C SER A 143 18.43 7.99 -9.49
N PRO A 144 17.45 8.70 -8.89
CA PRO A 144 17.28 8.71 -7.44
C PRO A 144 16.65 7.41 -6.88
N LEU A 145 16.08 6.58 -7.75
CA LEU A 145 15.43 5.31 -7.38
C LEU A 145 16.45 4.15 -7.37
N PRO A 146 16.33 3.18 -6.44
CA PRO A 146 17.14 1.97 -6.44
C PRO A 146 16.95 1.13 -7.72
N ASP A 147 18.01 0.43 -8.15
CA ASP A 147 17.95 -0.41 -9.35
C ASP A 147 16.89 -1.51 -9.26
N ARG A 148 16.74 -2.11 -8.08
CA ARG A 148 15.69 -3.10 -7.80
C ARG A 148 14.26 -2.57 -7.99
N GLU A 149 14.03 -1.25 -7.98
CA GLU A 149 12.73 -0.64 -8.28
C GLU A 149 12.60 -0.28 -9.76
N ILE A 150 13.67 0.25 -10.37
CA ILE A 150 13.72 0.63 -11.80
C ILE A 150 13.54 -0.61 -12.67
N PHE A 151 14.25 -1.68 -12.36
CA PHE A 151 14.32 -2.91 -13.14
C PHE A 151 13.43 -4.02 -12.59
N LYS A 152 12.58 -3.74 -11.59
CA LYS A 152 11.73 -4.73 -10.90
C LYS A 152 11.02 -5.68 -11.87
N GLU A 153 10.30 -5.13 -12.85
CA GLU A 153 9.53 -5.93 -13.81
C GLU A 153 10.43 -6.81 -14.68
N ILE A 154 11.59 -6.30 -15.11
CA ILE A 154 12.55 -7.06 -15.92
C ILE A 154 13.12 -8.21 -15.08
N LEU A 155 13.59 -7.93 -13.87
CA LEU A 155 14.15 -8.92 -12.96
C LEU A 155 13.14 -10.01 -12.59
N MET A 156 11.88 -9.65 -12.34
CA MET A 156 10.80 -10.64 -12.13
C MET A 156 10.64 -11.57 -13.34
N LYS A 157 10.72 -11.05 -14.57
CA LYS A 157 10.65 -11.88 -15.78
C LYS A 157 11.90 -12.74 -15.98
N ILE A 158 13.09 -12.24 -15.68
CA ILE A 158 14.33 -13.05 -15.66
C ILE A 158 14.18 -14.22 -14.67
N GLY A 159 13.62 -13.95 -13.48
CA GLY A 159 13.28 -14.99 -12.53
C GLY A 159 12.33 -16.03 -13.12
N SER A 160 11.21 -15.59 -13.71
CA SER A 160 10.26 -16.48 -14.37
C SER A 160 10.87 -17.27 -15.53
N PHE A 161 11.74 -16.67 -16.33
CA PHE A 161 12.45 -17.35 -17.42
C PHE A 161 13.36 -18.45 -16.91
N SER A 162 14.14 -18.14 -15.88
CA SER A 162 15.09 -19.07 -15.26
C SER A 162 14.39 -20.31 -14.70
N SER A 163 13.14 -20.16 -14.22
CA SER A 163 12.29 -21.26 -13.76
C SER A 163 12.04 -22.37 -14.80
N TYR A 164 12.13 -22.07 -16.10
CA TYR A 164 11.95 -23.04 -17.19
C TYR A 164 13.23 -23.83 -17.50
N PHE A 165 14.39 -23.34 -17.07
CA PHE A 165 15.71 -23.85 -17.50
C PHE A 165 16.65 -24.01 -16.29
N LEU A 166 16.14 -24.53 -15.17
CA LEU A 166 16.85 -24.59 -13.90
C LEU A 166 18.15 -25.42 -13.97
N ASP A 167 18.16 -26.50 -14.76
CA ASP A 167 19.34 -27.35 -14.97
C ASP A 167 20.56 -26.57 -15.50
N GLU A 168 20.33 -25.58 -16.35
CA GLU A 168 21.39 -24.76 -16.94
C GLU A 168 21.63 -23.47 -16.15
N MET A 169 20.56 -22.89 -15.60
CA MET A 169 20.62 -21.58 -14.96
C MET A 169 21.20 -21.64 -13.55
N LEU A 170 20.84 -22.63 -12.73
CA LEU A 170 21.35 -22.71 -11.35
C LEU A 170 22.88 -22.87 -11.31
N PRO A 171 23.52 -23.76 -12.11
CA PRO A 171 24.98 -23.87 -12.12
C PRO A 171 25.66 -22.58 -12.57
N LYS A 172 25.15 -21.92 -13.62
CA LYS A 172 25.70 -20.65 -14.10
C LYS A 172 25.64 -19.55 -13.04
N VAL A 173 24.50 -19.42 -12.37
CA VAL A 173 24.32 -18.43 -11.28
C VAL A 173 25.28 -18.72 -10.13
N TYR A 174 25.43 -20.00 -9.74
CA TYR A 174 26.38 -20.37 -8.69
C TYR A 174 27.82 -20.07 -9.07
N THR A 175 28.25 -20.46 -10.28
CA THR A 175 29.61 -20.20 -10.77
C THR A 175 29.93 -18.71 -10.78
N ILE A 176 29.05 -17.88 -11.34
CA ILE A 176 29.25 -16.42 -11.36
C ILE A 176 29.37 -15.86 -9.93
N LEU A 177 28.50 -16.28 -9.02
CA LEU A 177 28.54 -15.83 -7.62
C LEU A 177 29.83 -16.26 -6.90
N ALA A 178 30.22 -17.53 -7.05
CA ALA A 178 31.38 -18.10 -6.38
C ALA A 178 32.69 -17.50 -6.91
N GLU A 179 32.85 -17.40 -8.22
CA GLU A 179 34.03 -16.79 -8.87
C GLU A 179 34.17 -15.31 -8.49
N THR A 180 33.06 -14.56 -8.49
CA THR A 180 33.05 -13.15 -8.08
C THR A 180 33.48 -13.01 -6.62
N LEU A 181 32.99 -13.87 -5.72
CA LEU A 181 33.37 -13.84 -4.31
C LEU A 181 34.85 -14.24 -4.09
N GLU A 182 35.34 -15.23 -4.82
CA GLU A 182 36.75 -15.65 -4.78
C GLU A 182 37.69 -14.54 -5.27
N GLU A 183 37.31 -13.84 -6.34
CA GLU A 183 38.02 -12.66 -6.84
C GLU A 183 38.15 -11.59 -5.74
N PHE A 184 37.06 -11.28 -5.03
CA PHE A 184 37.09 -10.33 -3.92
C PHE A 184 38.00 -10.76 -2.77
N LEU A 185 37.94 -12.04 -2.39
CA LEU A 185 38.78 -12.56 -1.32
C LEU A 185 40.27 -12.51 -1.69
N SER A 186 40.61 -12.84 -2.94
CA SER A 186 41.99 -12.77 -3.44
C SER A 186 42.54 -11.33 -3.52
N THR A 187 41.67 -10.36 -3.82
CA THR A 187 42.02 -8.96 -3.93
C THR A 187 42.16 -8.26 -2.56
N LEU A 188 41.45 -8.73 -1.54
CA LEU A 188 41.68 -8.30 -0.15
C LEU A 188 43.11 -8.58 0.34
N GLU A 189 43.72 -9.68 -0.12
CA GLU A 189 45.10 -10.05 0.26
C GLU A 189 46.17 -9.26 -0.52
N THR A 190 45.88 -8.92 -1.78
CA THR A 190 46.85 -8.34 -2.72
C THR A 190 46.74 -6.82 -2.89
N GLY A 191 45.62 -6.22 -2.47
CA GLY A 191 45.30 -4.81 -2.63
C GLY A 191 44.66 -4.53 -3.99
N MET A 192 43.59 -3.73 -3.99
CA MET A 192 42.77 -3.45 -5.18
C MET A 192 42.71 -1.94 -5.46
N SER A 193 42.61 -1.56 -6.75
CA SER A 193 42.35 -0.17 -7.11
C SER A 193 40.92 0.22 -6.72
N MET A 194 40.64 1.52 -6.60
CA MET A 194 39.30 1.98 -6.25
C MET A 194 38.28 1.74 -7.39
N GLU A 195 38.74 1.78 -8.64
CA GLU A 195 37.88 1.52 -9.81
C GLU A 195 37.48 0.04 -9.86
N ASP A 196 38.44 -0.87 -9.72
CA ASP A 196 38.17 -2.32 -9.68
C ASP A 196 37.25 -2.71 -8.52
N LEU A 197 37.38 -2.04 -7.36
CA LEU A 197 36.52 -2.28 -6.20
C LEU A 197 35.07 -1.84 -6.45
N GLU A 198 34.84 -0.71 -7.11
CA GLU A 198 33.48 -0.28 -7.46
C GLU A 198 32.86 -1.17 -8.54
N ASP A 199 33.64 -1.59 -9.53
CA ASP A 199 33.18 -2.55 -10.55
C ASP A 199 32.78 -3.89 -9.92
N PHE A 200 33.59 -4.40 -8.99
CA PHE A 200 33.23 -5.58 -8.22
C PHE A 200 31.93 -5.38 -7.42
N ARG A 201 31.81 -4.27 -6.69
CA ARG A 201 30.63 -3.95 -5.86
C ARG A 201 29.36 -3.92 -6.70
N GLU A 202 29.43 -3.35 -7.88
CA GLU A 202 28.31 -3.31 -8.81
C GLU A 202 27.95 -4.70 -9.34
N ASN A 203 28.94 -5.48 -9.79
CA ASN A 203 28.71 -6.84 -10.27
C ASN A 203 28.03 -7.68 -9.19
N MET A 204 28.54 -7.61 -7.95
CA MET A 204 27.95 -8.31 -6.81
C MET A 204 26.51 -7.84 -6.51
N HIS A 205 26.23 -6.53 -6.65
CA HIS A 205 24.88 -5.98 -6.49
C HIS A 205 23.90 -6.64 -7.47
N TRP A 206 24.23 -6.67 -8.76
CA TRP A 206 23.36 -7.28 -9.78
C TRP A 206 23.23 -8.79 -9.64
N ILE A 207 24.31 -9.49 -9.30
CA ILE A 207 24.28 -10.94 -9.05
C ILE A 207 23.29 -11.26 -7.93
N ILE A 208 23.36 -10.54 -6.80
CA ILE A 208 22.45 -10.75 -5.67
C ILE A 208 20.99 -10.42 -6.03
N LEU A 209 20.75 -9.37 -6.83
CA LEU A 209 19.41 -9.06 -7.33
C LEU A 209 18.85 -10.18 -8.21
N ILE A 210 19.66 -10.70 -9.13
CA ILE A 210 19.26 -11.81 -10.00
C ILE A 210 18.95 -13.05 -9.17
N ILE A 211 19.80 -13.44 -8.22
CA ILE A 211 19.57 -14.59 -7.32
C ILE A 211 18.23 -14.44 -6.58
N GLY A 212 17.96 -13.27 -6.01
CA GLY A 212 16.74 -12.99 -5.28
C GLY A 212 15.46 -13.11 -6.13
N HIS A 213 15.55 -12.97 -7.45
CA HIS A 213 14.43 -13.17 -8.39
C HIS A 213 14.40 -14.56 -9.02
N VAL A 214 15.56 -15.20 -9.23
CA VAL A 214 15.67 -16.55 -9.78
C VAL A 214 15.18 -17.60 -8.81
N LEU A 215 15.43 -17.44 -7.51
CA LEU A 215 15.03 -18.44 -6.52
C LEU A 215 13.63 -18.20 -5.94
N VAL A 216 13.23 -16.92 -5.81
CA VAL A 216 12.06 -16.52 -5.02
C VAL A 216 11.08 -15.71 -5.87
N GLU A 217 9.79 -16.03 -5.78
CA GLU A 217 8.67 -15.28 -6.39
C GLU A 217 7.76 -14.61 -5.36
N GLU A 218 6.90 -13.70 -5.81
CA GLU A 218 5.89 -13.01 -4.98
C GLU A 218 4.52 -13.66 -5.26
N ASP A 219 3.85 -14.20 -4.22
CA ASP A 219 2.52 -14.81 -4.35
C ASP A 219 1.39 -13.76 -4.37
N GLU A 220 0.13 -14.20 -4.52
CA GLU A 220 -1.05 -13.33 -4.58
C GLU A 220 -1.23 -12.46 -3.32
N ASP A 221 -0.78 -12.97 -2.17
CA ASP A 221 -0.81 -12.28 -0.88
C ASP A 221 0.43 -11.39 -0.66
N ARG A 222 1.29 -11.27 -1.68
CA ARG A 222 2.58 -10.55 -1.67
C ARG A 222 3.62 -11.14 -0.73
N ASN A 223 3.51 -12.43 -0.41
CA ASN A 223 4.54 -13.13 0.33
C ASN A 223 5.65 -13.59 -0.62
N TYR A 224 6.86 -13.71 -0.08
CA TYR A 224 8.01 -14.24 -0.82
C TYR A 224 8.12 -15.75 -0.62
N VAL A 225 7.91 -16.51 -1.69
CA VAL A 225 7.89 -17.98 -1.68
C VAL A 225 8.89 -18.53 -2.70
N TRP A 226 9.34 -19.77 -2.53
CA TRP A 226 10.14 -20.43 -3.56
C TRP A 226 9.36 -20.49 -4.88
N GLN A 227 10.07 -20.36 -6.00
CA GLN A 227 9.46 -20.59 -7.30
C GLN A 227 8.87 -22.00 -7.36
N SER A 228 7.61 -22.11 -7.76
CA SER A 228 6.91 -23.41 -7.83
C SER A 228 7.68 -24.48 -8.62
N LYS A 229 8.31 -24.12 -9.74
CA LYS A 229 9.13 -25.05 -10.55
C LYS A 229 10.46 -25.41 -9.91
N LEU A 230 11.02 -24.53 -9.08
CA LEU A 230 12.24 -24.82 -8.31
C LEU A 230 11.97 -25.94 -7.31
N LEU A 231 10.82 -25.92 -6.65
CA LEU A 231 10.43 -26.98 -5.71
C LEU A 231 10.30 -28.34 -6.41
N VAL A 232 9.60 -28.39 -7.55
CA VAL A 232 9.47 -29.63 -8.35
C VAL A 232 10.84 -30.14 -8.80
N HIS A 233 11.68 -29.25 -9.34
CA HIS A 233 13.03 -29.59 -9.77
C HIS A 233 13.90 -30.14 -8.62
N TYR A 234 13.81 -29.53 -7.44
CA TYR A 234 14.55 -29.98 -6.27
C TYR A 234 14.12 -31.39 -5.84
N GLU A 235 12.81 -31.65 -5.79
CA GLU A 235 12.27 -32.97 -5.44
C GLU A 235 12.73 -34.05 -6.44
N ASP A 236 12.68 -33.78 -7.75
CA ASP A 236 13.11 -34.69 -8.81
C ASP A 236 14.62 -35.05 -8.75
N MET A 237 15.45 -34.09 -8.33
CA MET A 237 16.91 -34.27 -8.24
C MET A 237 17.34 -35.01 -6.98
N VAL A 238 16.64 -34.78 -5.87
CA VAL A 238 17.07 -35.21 -4.54
C VAL A 238 16.46 -36.55 -4.10
N GLU A 239 15.30 -36.97 -4.64
CA GLU A 239 14.69 -38.30 -4.37
C GLU A 239 15.65 -39.50 -4.58
N LYS A 240 16.80 -39.30 -5.23
CA LYS A 240 17.79 -40.33 -5.57
C LYS A 240 18.99 -40.44 -4.63
N LYS A 241 19.14 -39.59 -3.60
CA LYS A 241 20.33 -39.57 -2.71
C LYS A 241 19.97 -39.56 -1.23
N SER A 242 20.66 -40.39 -0.43
CA SER A 242 20.65 -40.27 1.03
C SER A 242 21.40 -39.00 1.45
N ILE A 243 20.72 -38.08 2.13
CA ILE A 243 21.31 -36.82 2.61
C ILE A 243 21.76 -36.96 4.07
N ASP A 244 22.97 -36.49 4.36
CA ASP A 244 23.43 -36.22 5.72
C ASP A 244 23.10 -34.75 6.07
N ILE A 245 22.03 -34.56 6.84
CA ILE A 245 21.45 -33.24 7.16
C ILE A 245 22.42 -32.39 7.99
N ASP A 246 23.29 -33.01 8.79
CA ASP A 246 24.25 -32.30 9.66
C ASP A 246 25.34 -31.57 8.84
N LYS A 247 25.61 -32.03 7.62
CA LYS A 247 26.54 -31.38 6.69
C LYS A 247 26.04 -30.03 6.22
N TYR A 248 24.72 -29.86 6.09
CA TYR A 248 24.11 -28.61 5.66
C TYR A 248 24.25 -27.53 6.73
N ALA A 249 24.01 -27.87 8.00
CA ALA A 249 24.25 -26.97 9.12
C ALA A 249 25.73 -26.59 9.21
N SER A 250 26.64 -27.59 9.15
CA SER A 250 28.09 -27.35 9.19
C SER A 250 28.57 -26.43 8.06
N TYR A 251 28.02 -26.60 6.86
CA TYR A 251 28.33 -25.74 5.72
C TYR A 251 27.83 -24.31 5.92
N MET A 252 26.58 -24.13 6.37
CA MET A 252 26.02 -22.80 6.65
C MET A 252 26.77 -22.09 7.79
N GLU A 253 27.17 -22.81 8.84
CA GLU A 253 28.04 -22.28 9.89
C GLU A 253 29.39 -21.83 9.34
N ALA A 254 30.02 -22.60 8.44
CA ALA A 254 31.28 -22.22 7.82
C ALA A 254 31.13 -20.97 6.94
N CYS A 255 30.04 -20.86 6.18
CA CYS A 255 29.72 -19.67 5.41
C CYS A 255 29.58 -18.42 6.28
N ILE A 256 29.01 -18.53 7.49
CA ILE A 256 28.83 -17.37 8.37
C ILE A 256 30.07 -17.07 9.21
N ASN A 257 30.69 -18.09 9.82
CA ASN A 257 31.76 -17.91 10.80
C ASN A 257 33.16 -17.81 10.18
N THR A 258 33.37 -18.45 9.03
CA THR A 258 34.66 -18.48 8.32
C THR A 258 34.49 -18.27 6.81
N PRO A 259 33.86 -17.16 6.40
CA PRO A 259 33.52 -16.92 4.99
C PRO A 259 34.74 -16.78 4.05
N GLN A 260 35.93 -16.56 4.59
CA GLN A 260 37.18 -16.50 3.84
C GLN A 260 37.75 -17.88 3.46
N LEU A 261 37.22 -18.98 4.04
CA LEU A 261 37.67 -20.35 3.80
C LEU A 261 36.53 -21.21 3.23
N LEU A 262 35.84 -20.70 2.21
CA LEU A 262 34.72 -21.43 1.59
C LEU A 262 35.22 -22.71 0.92
N THR A 263 34.64 -23.83 1.36
CA THR A 263 34.81 -25.14 0.73
C THR A 263 33.64 -25.41 -0.21
N ASP A 264 33.85 -26.18 -1.27
CA ASP A 264 32.78 -26.67 -2.17
C ASP A 264 32.46 -28.15 -1.90
N PRO A 265 31.69 -28.48 -0.83
CA PRO A 265 31.41 -29.87 -0.47
C PRO A 265 30.49 -30.52 -1.50
N SER A 266 30.84 -31.71 -1.98
CA SER A 266 30.02 -32.47 -2.94
C SER A 266 28.69 -32.99 -2.36
N GLU A 267 28.56 -32.99 -1.03
CA GLU A 267 27.41 -33.50 -0.27
C GLU A 267 26.26 -32.49 -0.14
N VAL A 268 26.56 -31.20 -0.31
CA VAL A 268 25.58 -30.11 -0.24
C VAL A 268 25.03 -29.84 -1.64
N ASP A 269 23.72 -29.72 -1.76
CA ASP A 269 23.07 -29.42 -3.04
C ASP A 269 23.34 -27.98 -3.51
N LEU A 270 23.11 -27.75 -4.80
CA LEU A 270 23.43 -26.49 -5.45
C LEU A 270 22.59 -25.31 -4.93
N LEU A 271 21.33 -25.54 -4.56
CA LEU A 271 20.47 -24.49 -4.01
C LEU A 271 21.03 -24.01 -2.67
N MET A 272 21.41 -24.95 -1.80
CA MET A 272 21.99 -24.64 -0.50
C MET A 272 23.39 -24.02 -0.62
N LYS A 273 24.16 -24.38 -1.65
CA LYS A 273 25.43 -23.69 -1.96
C LYS A 273 25.24 -22.24 -2.38
N ILE A 274 24.25 -21.95 -3.24
CA ILE A 274 23.93 -20.57 -3.63
C ILE A 274 23.51 -19.76 -2.39
N ILE A 275 22.61 -20.30 -1.56
CA ILE A 275 22.18 -19.65 -0.32
C ILE A 275 23.37 -19.41 0.61
N GLY A 276 24.18 -20.44 0.88
CA GLY A 276 25.36 -20.31 1.75
C GLY A 276 26.36 -19.28 1.25
N THR A 277 26.60 -19.22 -0.06
CA THR A 277 27.52 -18.23 -0.66
C THR A 277 26.98 -16.79 -0.55
N VAL A 278 25.67 -16.58 -0.71
CA VAL A 278 25.04 -15.26 -0.43
C VAL A 278 25.22 -14.87 1.04
N PHE A 279 25.02 -15.81 1.97
CA PHE A 279 25.25 -15.55 3.40
C PHE A 279 26.73 -15.34 3.74
N ALA A 280 27.65 -15.99 3.04
CA ALA A 280 29.08 -15.75 3.19
C ALA A 280 29.47 -14.32 2.80
N TRP A 281 28.96 -13.82 1.67
CA TRP A 281 29.09 -12.41 1.33
C TRP A 281 28.48 -11.49 2.40
N CYS A 282 27.26 -11.79 2.84
CA CYS A 282 26.61 -10.99 3.87
C CYS A 282 27.42 -10.93 5.17
N SER A 283 28.12 -12.03 5.51
CA SER A 283 29.00 -12.13 6.67
C SER A 283 30.28 -11.33 6.50
N ILE A 284 30.94 -11.42 5.33
CA ILE A 284 32.10 -10.57 5.00
C ILE A 284 31.73 -9.10 5.12
N GLU A 285 30.58 -8.70 4.56
CA GLU A 285 30.08 -7.34 4.67
C GLU A 285 29.79 -6.93 6.14
N ASP A 286 29.26 -7.84 6.97
CA ASP A 286 29.04 -7.60 8.40
C ASP A 286 30.35 -7.40 9.17
N ILE A 287 31.38 -8.18 8.85
CA ILE A 287 32.73 -8.09 9.42
C ILE A 287 33.38 -6.76 9.03
N LEU A 288 33.35 -6.40 7.73
CA LEU A 288 33.89 -5.13 7.23
C LEU A 288 33.18 -3.94 7.90
N LEU A 289 31.85 -4.00 8.01
CA LEU A 289 31.07 -2.96 8.66
C LEU A 289 31.44 -2.84 10.15
N LYS A 290 31.62 -3.97 10.84
CA LYS A 290 32.02 -4.00 12.26
C LYS A 290 33.40 -3.41 12.49
N ASP A 291 34.38 -3.81 11.69
CA ASP A 291 35.80 -3.53 11.96
C ASP A 291 36.24 -2.18 11.38
N HIS A 292 35.57 -1.71 10.32
CA HIS A 292 35.99 -0.53 9.55
C HIS A 292 34.88 0.50 9.30
N GLY A 293 33.65 0.24 9.76
CA GLY A 293 32.53 1.18 9.67
C GLY A 293 32.00 1.36 8.24
N ILE A 294 31.22 2.45 8.05
CA ILE A 294 30.47 2.69 6.81
C ILE A 294 31.37 2.82 5.58
N THR A 295 32.56 3.41 5.73
CA THR A 295 33.48 3.68 4.62
C THR A 295 34.04 2.42 3.97
N ALA A 296 33.94 1.27 4.63
CA ALA A 296 34.43 -0.01 4.11
C ALA A 296 33.44 -0.73 3.19
N ILE A 297 32.18 -0.32 3.20
CA ILE A 297 31.11 -0.99 2.43
C ILE A 297 30.47 -0.04 1.42
N ASN A 298 29.79 -0.61 0.43
CA ASN A 298 28.90 0.13 -0.45
C ASN A 298 27.46 0.05 0.13
N VAL A 299 26.85 1.20 0.38
CA VAL A 299 25.55 1.31 1.07
C VAL A 299 24.41 0.68 0.25
N GLU A 300 24.45 0.81 -1.09
CA GLU A 300 23.44 0.25 -2.00
C GLU A 300 23.58 -1.27 -2.07
N LEU A 301 24.81 -1.79 -2.17
CA LEU A 301 25.09 -3.23 -2.12
C LEU A 301 24.65 -3.85 -0.79
N CYS A 302 24.84 -3.14 0.32
CA CYS A 302 24.37 -3.58 1.63
C CYS A 302 22.84 -3.63 1.70
N GLY A 303 22.15 -2.63 1.15
CA GLY A 303 20.70 -2.65 0.99
C GLY A 303 20.21 -3.85 0.15
N THR A 304 20.91 -4.17 -0.94
CA THR A 304 20.62 -5.34 -1.77
C THR A 304 20.87 -6.66 -1.05
N SER A 305 21.93 -6.76 -0.25
CA SER A 305 22.24 -7.93 0.58
C SER A 305 21.14 -8.20 1.61
N LEU A 306 20.68 -7.16 2.33
CA LEU A 306 19.54 -7.24 3.26
C LEU A 306 18.25 -7.64 2.54
N TRP A 307 17.98 -7.04 1.38
CA TRP A 307 16.80 -7.33 0.56
C TRP A 307 16.77 -8.79 0.09
N CYS A 308 17.90 -9.34 -0.36
CA CYS A 308 17.97 -10.72 -0.82
C CYS A 308 17.84 -11.69 0.36
N THR A 309 18.53 -11.40 1.47
CA THR A 309 18.41 -12.17 2.73
C THR A 309 16.95 -12.26 3.19
N LYS A 310 16.22 -11.12 3.16
CA LYS A 310 14.80 -11.07 3.49
C LYS A 310 13.98 -12.04 2.62
N ARG A 311 14.21 -12.02 1.30
CA ARG A 311 13.48 -12.88 0.34
C ARG A 311 13.76 -14.36 0.57
N LEU A 312 15.02 -14.73 0.74
CA LEU A 312 15.44 -16.11 0.98
C LEU A 312 14.86 -16.64 2.30
N LEU A 313 14.99 -15.89 3.39
CA LEU A 313 14.46 -16.30 4.70
C LEU A 313 12.94 -16.37 4.74
N SER A 314 12.25 -15.47 4.05
CA SER A 314 10.80 -15.53 3.91
C SER A 314 10.36 -16.80 3.18
N ALA A 315 11.05 -17.15 2.08
CA ALA A 315 10.75 -18.33 1.29
C ALA A 315 11.04 -19.62 2.08
N ILE A 316 12.16 -19.67 2.80
CA ILE A 316 12.50 -20.75 3.74
C ILE A 316 11.38 -20.93 4.77
N GLY A 317 11.06 -19.87 5.51
CA GLY A 317 10.10 -19.96 6.61
C GLY A 317 8.69 -20.34 6.16
N LEU A 318 8.21 -19.74 5.07
CA LEU A 318 6.89 -20.07 4.53
C LEU A 318 6.84 -21.48 3.93
N HIS A 319 7.94 -21.97 3.37
CA HIS A 319 8.02 -23.35 2.91
C HIS A 319 7.94 -24.33 4.08
N ILE A 320 8.71 -24.10 5.15
CA ILE A 320 8.64 -24.90 6.38
C ILE A 320 7.20 -24.94 6.91
N GLN A 321 6.55 -23.78 7.03
CA GLN A 321 5.17 -23.67 7.53
C GLN A 321 4.12 -24.38 6.65
N LYS A 322 4.26 -24.32 5.32
CA LYS A 322 3.29 -24.89 4.36
C LYS A 322 3.56 -26.37 4.06
N SER A 323 4.80 -26.83 4.23
CA SER A 323 5.19 -28.19 3.89
C SER A 323 4.60 -29.22 4.85
N ASN A 324 4.16 -30.36 4.29
CA ASN A 324 3.98 -31.56 5.11
C ASN A 324 5.37 -32.12 5.44
N LYS A 325 5.53 -32.78 6.60
CA LYS A 325 6.79 -33.37 7.14
C LYS A 325 7.52 -34.42 6.25
N LYS A 326 7.24 -34.45 4.95
CA LYS A 326 7.85 -35.32 3.93
C LYS A 326 8.71 -34.57 2.91
N SER A 327 8.72 -33.23 2.91
CA SER A 327 9.58 -32.45 2.00
C SER A 327 11.00 -32.42 2.54
N GLN A 328 11.94 -32.98 1.77
CA GLN A 328 13.36 -33.02 2.15
C GLN A 328 13.98 -31.62 2.22
N LEU A 329 13.57 -30.70 1.34
CA LEU A 329 13.98 -29.30 1.41
C LEU A 329 13.55 -28.65 2.73
N ALA A 330 12.35 -28.96 3.22
CA ALA A 330 11.88 -28.44 4.50
C ALA A 330 12.71 -28.97 5.68
N GLU A 331 13.05 -30.26 5.68
CA GLU A 331 13.90 -30.87 6.71
C GLU A 331 15.32 -30.26 6.73
N VAL A 332 15.94 -30.09 5.55
CA VAL A 332 17.24 -29.39 5.42
C VAL A 332 17.12 -27.94 5.90
N SER A 333 16.04 -27.26 5.50
CA SER A 333 15.79 -25.86 5.88
C SER A 333 15.62 -25.72 7.39
N GLU A 334 14.85 -26.59 8.05
CA GLU A 334 14.68 -26.59 9.51
C GLU A 334 16.03 -26.70 10.24
N ASN A 335 16.97 -27.51 9.72
CA ASN A 335 18.28 -27.69 10.35
C ASN A 335 19.19 -26.44 10.28
N ILE A 336 19.04 -25.62 9.23
CA ILE A 336 19.89 -24.43 9.04
C ILE A 336 19.27 -23.14 9.57
N THR A 337 17.94 -23.10 9.75
CA THR A 337 17.19 -21.86 9.93
C THR A 337 17.62 -21.07 11.16
N GLN A 338 17.87 -21.73 12.30
CA GLN A 338 18.28 -21.02 13.52
C GLN A 338 19.60 -20.24 13.32
N ILE A 339 20.58 -20.85 12.63
CA ILE A 339 21.87 -20.22 12.32
C ILE A 339 21.65 -18.96 11.47
N LEU A 340 20.80 -19.07 10.44
CA LEU A 340 20.53 -17.94 9.54
C LEU A 340 19.74 -16.81 10.25
N VAL A 341 18.81 -17.15 11.13
CA VAL A 341 18.03 -16.19 11.92
C VAL A 341 18.92 -15.43 12.89
N ASP A 342 19.80 -16.13 13.62
CA ASP A 342 20.73 -15.50 14.56
C ASP A 342 21.67 -14.52 13.85
N PHE A 343 22.18 -14.90 12.69
CA PHE A 343 23.00 -14.01 11.85
C PHE A 343 22.19 -12.83 11.29
N ALA A 344 20.97 -13.05 10.79
CA ALA A 344 20.13 -11.98 10.26
C ALA A 344 19.77 -10.94 11.32
N LEU A 345 19.50 -11.39 12.56
CA LEU A 345 19.33 -10.50 13.72
C LEU A 345 20.60 -9.69 13.96
N GLN A 346 21.77 -10.34 14.06
CA GLN A 346 23.06 -9.66 14.24
C GLN A 346 23.27 -8.55 13.20
N LYS A 347 23.12 -8.88 11.91
CA LYS A 347 23.35 -7.96 10.81
C LYS A 347 22.37 -6.78 10.86
N ALA A 348 21.07 -7.04 11.05
CA ALA A 348 20.06 -5.98 11.12
C ALA A 348 20.32 -5.00 12.27
N PHE A 349 20.65 -5.51 13.47
CA PHE A 349 20.95 -4.66 14.61
C PHE A 349 22.28 -3.90 14.47
N ARG A 350 23.29 -4.47 13.79
CA ARG A 350 24.53 -3.77 13.47
C ARG A 350 24.29 -2.57 12.54
N ILE A 351 23.40 -2.71 11.56
CA ILE A 351 23.02 -1.60 10.67
C ILE A 351 22.44 -0.44 11.46
N PHE A 352 21.58 -0.70 12.45
CA PHE A 352 21.02 0.35 13.30
C PHE A 352 22.07 1.04 14.18
N ASP A 353 23.09 0.31 14.62
CA ASP A 353 24.16 0.86 15.47
C ASP A 353 25.15 1.72 14.67
N ILE A 354 25.56 1.25 13.49
CA ILE A 354 26.63 1.87 12.71
C ILE A 354 26.10 2.88 11.68
N MET A 355 24.91 2.66 11.11
CA MET A 355 24.33 3.46 10.02
C MET A 355 22.95 4.06 10.34
N PRO A 356 22.70 4.64 11.54
CA PRO A 356 21.36 5.07 11.96
C PRO A 356 20.74 6.18 11.08
N ASN A 357 21.58 6.90 10.32
CA ASN A 357 21.18 7.98 9.43
C ASN A 357 20.95 7.54 7.96
N GLU A 358 21.20 6.27 7.62
CA GLU A 358 20.98 5.75 6.26
C GLU A 358 19.56 5.20 6.13
N ARG A 359 18.63 6.08 5.73
CA ARG A 359 17.19 5.79 5.75
C ARG A 359 16.80 4.53 4.96
N LYS A 360 17.33 4.36 3.74
CA LYS A 360 16.98 3.23 2.86
C LYS A 360 17.45 1.90 3.45
N THR A 361 18.73 1.81 3.81
CA THR A 361 19.33 0.61 4.39
C THR A 361 18.72 0.26 5.75
N CYS A 362 18.41 1.26 6.58
CA CYS A 362 17.68 1.02 7.82
C CYS A 362 16.26 0.49 7.56
N MET A 363 15.55 0.97 6.54
CA MET A 363 14.26 0.38 6.15
C MET A 363 14.42 -1.08 5.69
N ASP A 364 15.45 -1.41 4.92
CA ASP A 364 15.73 -2.79 4.50
C ASP A 364 15.99 -3.70 5.70
N ALA A 365 16.74 -3.23 6.71
CA ALA A 365 16.95 -3.95 7.96
C ALA A 365 15.63 -4.14 8.75
N VAL A 366 14.77 -3.11 8.79
CA VAL A 366 13.43 -3.22 9.41
C VAL A 366 12.56 -4.25 8.68
N GLU A 367 12.59 -4.27 7.35
CA GLU A 367 11.84 -5.24 6.55
C GLU A 367 12.37 -6.66 6.71
N LEU A 368 13.68 -6.84 6.85
CA LEU A 368 14.30 -8.12 7.19
C LEU A 368 13.79 -8.62 8.55
N LEU A 369 13.83 -7.78 9.59
CA LEU A 369 13.28 -8.13 10.91
C LEU A 369 11.78 -8.45 10.86
N ALA A 370 11.01 -7.76 10.02
CA ALA A 370 9.59 -8.05 9.83
C ALA A 370 9.37 -9.44 9.20
N ALA A 371 10.20 -9.82 8.23
CA ALA A 371 10.17 -11.15 7.64
C ALA A 371 10.52 -12.24 8.66
N LEU A 372 11.52 -12.02 9.52
CA LEU A 372 11.85 -12.94 10.61
C LEU A 372 10.64 -13.15 11.55
N ALA A 373 9.97 -12.07 11.95
CA ALA A 373 8.82 -12.13 12.84
C ALA A 373 7.58 -12.81 12.22
N GLN A 374 7.47 -12.86 10.89
CA GLN A 374 6.30 -13.41 10.19
C GLN A 374 6.54 -14.83 9.67
N ALA A 375 7.65 -15.06 8.99
CA ALA A 375 7.97 -16.34 8.35
C ALA A 375 8.74 -17.30 9.28
N LEU A 376 9.50 -16.78 10.25
CA LEU A 376 10.43 -17.53 11.09
C LEU A 376 10.21 -17.23 12.58
N TYR A 377 8.95 -17.12 12.99
CA TYR A 377 8.56 -16.70 14.35
C TYR A 377 9.05 -17.66 15.44
N CYS A 378 9.09 -18.97 15.15
CA CYS A 378 9.59 -19.99 16.08
C CYS A 378 11.08 -19.84 16.39
N GLU A 379 11.90 -19.61 15.37
CA GLU A 379 13.35 -19.51 15.49
C GLU A 379 13.77 -18.13 16.00
N THR A 380 13.04 -17.09 15.59
CA THR A 380 13.25 -15.72 16.07
C THR A 380 12.99 -15.59 17.57
N SER A 381 11.93 -16.23 18.08
CA SER A 381 11.61 -16.22 19.51
C SER A 381 12.62 -17.02 20.36
N LYS A 382 13.25 -18.05 19.78
CA LYS A 382 14.27 -18.89 20.45
C LYS A 382 15.68 -18.28 20.44
N SER A 383 15.93 -17.25 19.62
CA SER A 383 17.25 -16.66 19.49
C SER A 383 17.78 -16.16 20.84
N THR A 384 18.93 -16.68 21.26
CA THR A 384 19.56 -16.31 22.54
C THR A 384 20.13 -14.89 22.52
N PHE A 385 20.36 -14.32 21.33
CA PHE A 385 20.95 -12.99 21.16
C PHE A 385 19.91 -11.87 21.17
N LEU A 386 18.63 -12.17 20.95
CA LEU A 386 17.59 -11.17 20.74
C LEU A 386 17.51 -10.14 21.88
N PHE A 387 17.46 -10.59 23.14
CA PHE A 387 17.42 -9.70 24.30
C PHE A 387 18.66 -8.81 24.42
N SER A 388 19.83 -9.34 24.05
CA SER A 388 21.08 -8.55 24.09
C SER A 388 21.02 -7.39 23.10
N TYR A 389 20.56 -7.64 21.88
CA TYR A 389 20.40 -6.61 20.85
C TYR A 389 19.35 -5.56 21.23
N LEU A 390 18.22 -6.00 21.77
CA LEU A 390 17.16 -5.12 22.25
C LEU A 390 17.57 -4.24 23.43
N SER A 391 18.47 -4.73 24.29
CA SER A 391 19.00 -3.95 25.41
C SER A 391 20.01 -2.89 24.96
N ALA A 392 20.71 -3.12 23.85
CA ALA A 392 21.76 -2.25 23.34
C ALA A 392 21.26 -1.17 22.37
N ILE A 393 20.12 -1.40 21.72
CA ILE A 393 19.65 -0.53 20.64
C ILE A 393 19.26 0.87 21.13
N LYS A 394 19.83 1.90 20.48
CA LYS A 394 19.52 3.31 20.72
C LYS A 394 18.49 3.80 19.73
N THR A 395 17.22 3.57 20.04
CA THR A 395 16.11 3.87 19.10
C THR A 395 15.99 5.36 18.77
N ASP A 396 16.46 6.26 19.64
CA ASP A 396 16.39 7.71 19.50
C ASP A 396 17.28 8.28 18.38
N GLN A 397 18.29 7.55 17.94
CA GLN A 397 19.24 7.99 16.91
C GLN A 397 18.84 7.55 15.49
N ILE A 398 17.90 6.61 15.37
CA ILE A 398 17.57 5.92 14.11
C ILE A 398 16.52 6.73 13.33
N LEU A 399 16.79 7.08 12.07
CA LEU A 399 15.86 7.88 11.25
C LEU A 399 14.50 7.21 10.98
N VAL A 400 14.44 5.88 11.02
CA VAL A 400 13.23 5.08 10.73
C VAL A 400 12.61 4.49 12.01
N ARG A 401 12.83 5.16 13.14
CA ARG A 401 12.45 4.72 14.49
C ARG A 401 11.02 4.20 14.62
N SER A 402 10.04 4.87 14.01
CA SER A 402 8.63 4.46 14.03
C SER A 402 8.41 3.09 13.35
N SER A 403 9.01 2.88 12.17
CA SER A 403 8.98 1.60 11.45
C SER A 403 9.67 0.49 12.23
N LEU A 404 10.84 0.79 12.81
CA LEU A 404 11.56 -0.14 13.67
C LEU A 404 10.70 -0.54 14.88
N LEU A 405 10.12 0.45 15.58
CA LEU A 405 9.28 0.20 16.76
C LEU A 405 8.11 -0.73 16.45
N LYS A 406 7.47 -0.55 15.29
CA LYS A 406 6.39 -1.44 14.82
C LYS A 406 6.86 -2.89 14.70
N VAL A 407 8.05 -3.13 14.16
CA VAL A 407 8.60 -4.48 13.99
C VAL A 407 9.08 -5.06 15.32
N LEU A 408 9.68 -4.25 16.19
CA LEU A 408 10.05 -4.70 17.53
C LEU A 408 8.82 -5.12 18.36
N LEU A 409 7.67 -4.46 18.16
CA LEU A 409 6.41 -4.89 18.77
C LEU A 409 5.92 -6.24 18.22
N GLN A 410 6.07 -6.47 16.91
CA GLN A 410 5.77 -7.76 16.27
C GLN A 410 6.69 -8.86 16.80
N ILE A 411 7.99 -8.60 16.94
CA ILE A 411 8.94 -9.54 17.56
C ILE A 411 8.57 -9.82 19.01
N GLY A 412 8.18 -8.80 19.78
CA GLY A 412 7.68 -9.05 21.14
C GLY A 412 6.45 -9.96 21.14
N SER A 413 5.56 -9.85 20.14
CA SER A 413 4.31 -10.62 20.10
C SER A 413 4.49 -12.11 19.82
N ILE A 414 5.64 -12.53 19.29
CA ILE A 414 5.98 -13.94 19.02
C ILE A 414 6.73 -14.61 20.18
N ILE A 415 7.06 -13.88 21.25
CA ILE A 415 7.68 -14.44 22.45
C ILE A 415 6.59 -15.10 23.30
N ASP A 416 6.76 -16.41 23.56
CA ASP A 416 5.79 -17.22 24.30
C ASP A 416 5.75 -16.92 25.81
N ASP A 417 6.88 -16.48 26.40
CA ASP A 417 6.95 -16.16 27.83
C ASP A 417 6.41 -14.74 28.11
N GLU A 418 5.24 -14.67 28.75
CA GLU A 418 4.56 -13.41 29.09
C GLU A 418 5.43 -12.44 29.91
N ALA A 419 6.27 -12.94 30.80
CA ALA A 419 7.13 -12.10 31.64
C ALA A 419 8.29 -11.51 30.84
N GLN A 420 8.92 -12.32 29.99
CA GLN A 420 9.96 -11.88 29.06
C GLN A 420 9.42 -10.89 28.04
N GLN A 421 8.25 -11.18 27.46
CA GLN A 421 7.56 -10.31 26.52
C GLN A 421 7.20 -8.95 27.16
N LYS A 422 6.63 -8.97 28.37
CA LYS A 422 6.34 -7.73 29.10
C LYS A 422 7.62 -6.93 29.35
N THR A 423 8.69 -7.59 29.79
CA THR A 423 10.00 -6.96 30.02
C THR A 423 10.52 -6.29 28.74
N LEU A 424 10.43 -6.97 27.60
CA LEU A 424 10.81 -6.44 26.30
C LEU A 424 10.03 -5.18 25.94
N TYR A 425 8.71 -5.22 26.08
CA TYR A 425 7.90 -4.03 25.80
C TYR A 425 8.20 -2.88 26.76
N GLU A 426 8.45 -3.17 28.03
CA GLU A 426 8.85 -2.15 29.00
C GLU A 426 10.19 -1.51 28.64
N MET A 427 11.20 -2.30 28.24
CA MET A 427 12.51 -1.80 27.80
C MET A 427 12.42 -0.85 26.60
N ILE A 428 11.54 -1.15 25.65
CA ILE A 428 11.43 -0.38 24.40
C ILE A 428 10.50 0.82 24.56
N LEU A 429 9.35 0.63 25.22
CA LEU A 429 8.27 1.62 25.23
C LEU A 429 8.41 2.64 26.37
N ILE A 430 8.81 2.22 27.58
CA ILE A 430 8.87 3.12 28.74
C ILE A 430 9.80 4.33 28.49
N PRO A 431 11.00 4.18 27.91
CA PRO A 431 11.88 5.33 27.63
C PRO A 431 11.20 6.38 26.74
N ILE A 432 10.48 5.94 25.69
CA ILE A 432 9.79 6.82 24.74
C ILE A 432 8.68 7.61 25.44
N ARG A 433 7.83 6.94 26.22
CA ARG A 433 6.77 7.60 26.99
C ARG A 433 7.32 8.57 28.02
N THR A 434 8.37 8.17 28.74
CA THR A 434 8.97 8.99 29.80
C THR A 434 9.55 10.27 29.21
N LYS A 435 10.26 10.17 28.07
CA LYS A 435 10.76 11.33 27.33
C LYS A 435 9.62 12.25 26.91
N PHE A 436 8.56 11.70 26.29
CA PHE A 436 7.39 12.49 25.87
C PHE A 436 6.74 13.24 27.03
N ILE A 437 6.47 12.57 28.16
CA ILE A 437 5.83 13.18 29.32
C ILE A 437 6.74 14.28 29.91
N SER A 438 8.04 14.01 30.04
CA SER A 438 9.02 15.00 30.52
C SER A 438 9.06 16.26 29.64
N MET A 439 8.94 16.09 28.31
CA MET A 439 8.87 17.22 27.38
C MET A 439 7.55 17.99 27.52
N CYS A 440 6.42 17.31 27.72
CA CYS A 440 5.14 17.97 27.96
C CYS A 440 5.14 18.79 29.25
N GLU A 441 5.88 18.35 30.28
CA GLU A 441 5.98 19.05 31.57
C GLU A 441 6.95 20.25 31.54
N ASN A 442 7.98 20.22 30.66
CA ASN A 442 9.03 21.25 30.56
C ASN A 442 9.00 22.03 29.22
N SER A 443 7.81 22.37 28.73
CA SER A 443 7.54 22.81 27.35
C SER A 443 8.20 24.11 26.84
N LEU A 444 9.07 24.77 27.62
CA LEU A 444 9.63 26.09 27.33
C LEU A 444 11.08 26.07 26.80
N GLU A 445 11.78 24.93 26.81
CA GLU A 445 13.23 24.88 26.53
C GLU A 445 13.67 23.94 25.39
N THR A 446 12.76 23.19 24.76
CA THR A 446 13.16 22.12 23.83
C THR A 446 12.88 22.44 22.36
N ASP A 447 13.94 22.57 21.57
CA ASP A 447 13.97 22.46 20.09
C ASP A 447 13.65 21.02 19.59
N GLU A 448 12.96 20.21 20.40
CA GLU A 448 12.82 18.77 20.21
C GLU A 448 11.53 18.38 19.46
N LYS A 449 11.67 17.36 18.60
CA LYS A 449 10.69 16.87 17.63
C LYS A 449 9.55 16.06 18.28
N PHE A 450 8.52 16.74 18.82
CA PHE A 450 7.30 16.08 19.30
C PHE A 450 6.64 15.19 18.24
N ASP A 451 6.73 15.58 16.97
CA ASP A 451 6.21 14.84 15.82
C ASP A 451 6.84 13.44 15.70
N ASP A 452 8.14 13.30 15.94
CA ASP A 452 8.82 11.99 15.95
C ASP A 452 8.30 11.07 17.06
N LEU A 453 8.11 11.61 18.27
CA LEU A 453 7.56 10.84 19.40
C LEU A 453 6.10 10.44 19.13
N LEU A 454 5.30 11.34 18.59
CA LEU A 454 3.91 11.08 18.23
C LEU A 454 3.81 10.02 17.13
N ASP A 455 4.69 10.03 16.14
CA ASP A 455 4.75 8.98 15.12
C ASP A 455 5.12 7.62 15.72
N CYS A 456 6.00 7.57 16.72
CA CYS A 456 6.25 6.34 17.47
C CYS A 456 4.98 5.81 18.17
N PHE A 457 4.16 6.68 18.77
CA PHE A 457 2.89 6.24 19.37
C PHE A 457 1.86 5.81 18.31
N CYS A 458 1.91 6.37 17.10
CA CYS A 458 1.17 5.84 15.94
C CYS A 458 1.60 4.40 15.63
N ALA A 459 2.91 4.10 15.61
CA ALA A 459 3.42 2.75 15.41
C ALA A 459 2.94 1.76 16.49
N VAL A 460 2.98 2.17 17.77
CA VAL A 460 2.46 1.35 18.89
C VAL A 460 0.98 1.02 18.70
N THR A 461 0.20 2.03 18.33
CA THR A 461 -1.23 1.89 18.08
C THR A 461 -1.50 0.95 16.90
N HIS A 462 -0.75 1.09 15.81
CA HIS A 462 -0.88 0.19 14.66
C HIS A 462 -0.49 -1.25 14.96
N GLY A 463 0.51 -1.46 15.81
CA GLY A 463 0.99 -2.77 16.24
C GLY A 463 0.15 -3.45 17.32
N THR A 464 -0.84 -2.76 17.90
CA THR A 464 -1.66 -3.31 18.98
C THR A 464 -2.52 -4.48 18.48
N GLN A 465 -2.35 -5.64 19.13
CA GLN A 465 -3.16 -6.84 18.93
C GLN A 465 -4.07 -7.08 20.14
N LYS A 466 -5.14 -7.88 19.96
CA LYS A 466 -6.16 -8.09 21.00
C LYS A 466 -5.61 -8.72 22.27
N CYS A 467 -4.66 -9.65 22.17
CA CYS A 467 -4.01 -10.33 23.30
C CYS A 467 -3.30 -9.38 24.28
N PHE A 468 -2.73 -8.27 23.81
CA PHE A 468 -1.97 -7.32 24.64
C PHE A 468 -2.57 -5.91 24.66
N ALA A 469 -3.82 -5.79 24.23
CA ALA A 469 -4.55 -4.53 24.16
C ALA A 469 -4.57 -3.81 25.51
N GLU A 470 -4.79 -4.54 26.60
CA GLU A 470 -4.86 -3.98 27.96
C GLU A 470 -3.53 -3.35 28.38
N PHE A 471 -2.42 -4.08 28.21
CA PHE A 471 -1.07 -3.58 28.53
C PHE A 471 -0.70 -2.35 27.69
N LEU A 472 -0.89 -2.44 26.36
CA LEU A 472 -0.54 -1.34 25.45
C LEU A 472 -1.45 -0.13 25.66
N PHE A 473 -2.72 -0.33 26.00
CA PHE A 473 -3.60 0.77 26.34
C PHE A 473 -3.21 1.44 27.66
N ALA A 474 -2.87 0.67 28.69
CA ALA A 474 -2.33 1.22 29.95
C ALA A 474 -1.04 2.03 29.70
N TYR A 475 -0.21 1.59 28.75
CA TYR A 475 0.95 2.35 28.28
C TYR A 475 0.59 3.67 27.60
N LEU A 476 -0.39 3.67 26.68
CA LEU A 476 -0.82 4.84 25.89
C LEU A 476 -1.68 5.84 26.69
N LYS A 477 -2.37 5.40 27.73
CA LYS A 477 -3.34 6.23 28.49
C LYS A 477 -2.75 7.56 29.01
N PRO A 478 -1.54 7.60 29.62
CA PRO A 478 -0.89 8.86 29.97
C PRO A 478 -0.58 9.72 28.73
N VAL A 479 -0.05 9.13 27.66
CA VAL A 479 0.30 9.83 26.42
C VAL A 479 -0.92 10.54 25.85
N LEU A 480 -2.04 9.83 25.71
CA LEU A 480 -3.31 10.38 25.23
C LEU A 480 -3.76 11.61 26.04
N LYS A 481 -3.59 11.56 27.37
CA LYS A 481 -3.95 12.67 28.26
C LYS A 481 -3.06 13.90 28.04
N TYR A 482 -1.74 13.71 27.89
CA TYR A 482 -0.80 14.82 27.67
C TYR A 482 -0.83 15.36 26.24
N SER A 483 -1.26 14.57 25.24
CA SER A 483 -1.37 15.03 23.85
C SER A 483 -2.46 16.09 23.63
N VAL A 484 -3.55 16.09 24.42
CA VAL A 484 -4.65 17.07 24.23
C VAL A 484 -4.20 18.51 24.54
N PRO A 485 -3.54 18.81 25.68
CA PRO A 485 -2.99 20.14 25.95
C PRO A 485 -2.05 20.68 24.88
N LEU A 486 -1.33 19.82 24.15
CA LEU A 486 -0.41 20.25 23.09
C LEU A 486 -1.12 21.03 21.98
N LEU A 487 -2.40 20.72 21.69
CA LEU A 487 -3.21 21.47 20.72
C LEU A 487 -3.41 22.94 21.13
N SER A 488 -3.45 23.22 22.44
CA SER A 488 -3.56 24.58 22.97
C SER A 488 -2.21 25.28 23.05
N VAL A 489 -1.18 24.58 23.54
CA VAL A 489 0.17 25.14 23.73
C VAL A 489 0.81 25.49 22.39
N TYR A 490 0.76 24.56 21.43
CA TYR A 490 1.33 24.70 20.10
C TYR A 490 0.30 25.10 19.06
N LYS A 491 -0.69 25.93 19.46
CA LYS A 491 -1.80 26.35 18.60
C LYS A 491 -1.37 26.98 17.27
N ASN A 492 -0.12 27.46 17.12
CA ASN A 492 0.38 28.07 15.89
C ASN A 492 1.29 27.15 15.07
N THR A 493 1.55 25.92 15.52
CA THR A 493 2.48 24.98 14.87
C THR A 493 1.72 23.88 14.17
N ALA A 494 1.54 23.98 12.85
CA ALA A 494 0.79 23.01 12.04
C ALA A 494 1.33 21.58 12.12
N ILE A 495 2.66 21.43 12.19
CA ILE A 495 3.33 20.12 12.29
C ILE A 495 2.90 19.38 13.56
N ILE A 496 2.95 20.03 14.73
CA ILE A 496 2.59 19.41 16.01
C ILE A 496 1.09 19.10 16.06
N ILE A 497 0.24 20.01 15.59
CA ILE A 497 -1.21 19.78 15.55
C ILE A 497 -1.55 18.60 14.65
N SER A 498 -0.94 18.55 13.45
CA SER A 498 -1.13 17.43 12.52
C SER A 498 -0.65 16.11 13.12
N ALA A 499 0.50 16.09 13.80
CA ALA A 499 1.01 14.90 14.47
C ALA A 499 0.09 14.40 15.60
N VAL A 500 -0.46 15.32 16.41
CA VAL A 500 -1.44 14.96 17.46
C VAL A 500 -2.71 14.38 16.83
N LEU A 501 -3.26 15.03 15.80
CA LEU A 501 -4.46 14.55 15.09
C LEU A 501 -4.20 13.19 14.43
N GLN A 502 -3.04 13.00 13.79
CA GLN A 502 -2.64 11.72 13.21
C GLN A 502 -2.58 10.62 14.26
N PHE A 503 -2.04 10.89 15.46
CA PHE A 503 -2.02 9.92 16.55
C PHE A 503 -3.42 9.49 16.98
N PHE A 504 -4.36 10.44 17.12
CA PHE A 504 -5.76 10.11 17.42
C PHE A 504 -6.46 9.40 16.26
N ASP A 505 -6.15 9.74 15.00
CA ASP A 505 -6.66 9.00 13.83
C ASP A 505 -6.21 7.53 13.89
N CYS A 506 -4.92 7.28 14.11
CA CYS A 506 -4.37 5.94 14.31
C CYS A 506 -5.08 5.18 15.44
N LEU A 507 -5.35 5.83 16.57
CA LEU A 507 -6.10 5.23 17.69
C LEU A 507 -7.51 4.84 17.28
N THR A 508 -8.22 5.76 16.62
CA THR A 508 -9.63 5.52 16.28
C THR A 508 -9.82 4.40 15.25
N LYS A 509 -8.84 4.16 14.38
CA LYS A 509 -8.83 3.01 13.44
C LYS A 509 -8.77 1.65 14.17
N ARG A 510 -8.35 1.62 15.44
CA ARG A 510 -8.18 0.41 16.25
C ARG A 510 -9.16 0.28 17.41
N LEU A 511 -10.22 1.11 17.48
CA LEU A 511 -11.20 1.07 18.58
C LEU A 511 -11.81 -0.32 18.84
N TYR A 512 -12.02 -1.11 17.78
CA TYR A 512 -12.57 -2.46 17.88
C TYR A 512 -11.76 -3.38 18.81
N VAL A 513 -10.45 -3.10 18.99
CA VAL A 513 -9.57 -3.86 19.87
C VAL A 513 -9.90 -3.63 21.35
N TYR A 514 -10.43 -2.45 21.69
CA TYR A 514 -10.72 -2.03 23.06
C TYR A 514 -12.20 -2.13 23.43
N CYS A 515 -13.08 -2.49 22.49
CA CYS A 515 -14.53 -2.54 22.69
C CYS A 515 -14.99 -3.42 23.85
N ASP A 516 -14.21 -4.44 24.21
CA ASP A 516 -14.55 -5.37 25.30
C ASP A 516 -14.31 -4.76 26.69
N ASN A 517 -13.51 -3.70 26.81
CA ASN A 517 -13.24 -3.03 28.08
C ASN A 517 -14.03 -1.71 28.18
N HIS A 518 -15.13 -1.75 28.95
CA HIS A 518 -15.99 -0.58 29.17
C HIS A 518 -15.22 0.62 29.76
N GLN A 519 -14.28 0.42 30.69
CA GLN A 519 -13.54 1.53 31.31
C GLN A 519 -12.61 2.24 30.33
N ASP A 520 -11.95 1.46 29.47
CA ASP A 520 -11.06 2.00 28.44
C ASP A 520 -11.86 2.77 27.38
N MET A 521 -13.01 2.23 26.96
CA MET A 521 -13.90 2.91 26.01
C MET A 521 -14.46 4.23 26.55
N VAL A 522 -14.84 4.30 27.84
CA VAL A 522 -15.24 5.56 28.48
C VAL A 522 -14.12 6.58 28.37
N PHE A 523 -12.90 6.20 28.77
CA PHE A 523 -11.74 7.10 28.72
C PHE A 523 -11.45 7.58 27.30
N ILE A 524 -11.47 6.68 26.31
CA ILE A 524 -11.23 7.04 24.91
C ILE A 524 -12.25 8.08 24.43
N TYR A 525 -13.54 7.87 24.67
CA TYR A 525 -14.57 8.82 24.26
C TYR A 525 -14.43 10.18 24.97
N GLU A 526 -14.05 10.21 26.25
CA GLU A 526 -13.79 11.45 26.97
C GLU A 526 -12.60 12.23 26.41
N VAL A 527 -11.50 11.54 26.08
CA VAL A 527 -10.32 12.15 25.48
C VAL A 527 -10.62 12.64 24.06
N LEU A 528 -11.32 11.85 23.23
CA LEU A 528 -11.72 12.26 21.88
C LEU A 528 -12.62 13.49 21.88
N LEU A 529 -13.57 13.56 22.82
CA LEU A 529 -14.37 14.76 23.01
C LEU A 529 -13.50 15.97 23.39
N SER A 530 -12.52 15.76 24.27
CA SER A 530 -11.57 16.81 24.69
C SER A 530 -10.69 17.30 23.54
N VAL A 531 -10.25 16.42 22.64
CA VAL A 531 -9.53 16.77 21.40
C VAL A 531 -10.38 17.72 20.55
N ILE A 532 -11.62 17.34 20.25
CA ILE A 532 -12.52 18.12 19.39
C ILE A 532 -12.82 19.49 20.00
N GLN A 533 -13.13 19.53 21.31
CA GLN A 533 -13.42 20.78 22.01
C GLN A 533 -12.20 21.71 22.10
N THR A 534 -11.02 21.15 22.38
CA THR A 534 -9.77 21.92 22.44
C THR A 534 -9.41 22.47 21.07
N TYR A 535 -9.56 21.65 20.03
CA TYR A 535 -9.36 22.06 18.65
C TYR A 535 -10.34 23.19 18.28
N GLU A 536 -11.66 23.01 18.50
CA GLU A 536 -12.70 24.03 18.21
C GLU A 536 -12.36 25.40 18.82
N LYS A 537 -11.92 25.42 20.09
CA LYS A 537 -11.60 26.64 20.83
C LYS A 537 -10.54 27.51 20.14
N HIS A 538 -9.57 26.89 19.46
CA HIS A 538 -8.41 27.58 18.91
C HIS A 538 -8.49 27.81 17.39
N GLN A 539 -9.37 27.12 16.65
CA GLN A 539 -9.37 27.17 15.19
C GLN A 539 -9.94 28.44 14.54
N LYS A 540 -10.85 29.15 15.20
CA LYS A 540 -11.60 30.27 14.57
C LYS A 540 -10.69 31.39 14.04
N GLU A 541 -9.62 31.72 14.76
CA GLU A 541 -8.66 32.75 14.35
C GLU A 541 -7.51 32.17 13.51
N ARG A 542 -7.11 30.93 13.82
CA ARG A 542 -5.99 30.26 13.17
C ARG A 542 -6.24 29.95 11.70
N TYR A 543 -7.45 29.50 11.36
CA TYR A 543 -7.80 29.16 9.97
C TYR A 543 -7.78 30.35 9.00
N LYS A 544 -7.77 31.59 9.51
CA LYS A 544 -7.58 32.77 8.66
C LYS A 544 -6.15 32.88 8.12
N ASN A 545 -5.18 32.37 8.86
CA ASN A 545 -3.75 32.56 8.61
C ASN A 545 -3.01 31.27 8.20
N LEU A 546 -3.69 30.13 8.25
CA LEU A 546 -3.13 28.83 7.86
C LEU A 546 -3.09 28.68 6.33
N ASP A 547 -2.14 27.93 5.80
CA ASP A 547 -2.13 27.55 4.40
C ASP A 547 -3.26 26.55 4.08
N ASP A 548 -3.76 26.55 2.86
CA ASP A 548 -4.88 25.69 2.46
C ASP A 548 -4.50 24.20 2.49
N LYS A 549 -3.22 23.87 2.25
CA LYS A 549 -2.70 22.51 2.37
C LYS A 549 -2.78 21.99 3.81
N ASP A 550 -2.32 22.79 4.76
CA ASP A 550 -2.31 22.42 6.18
C ASP A 550 -3.75 22.32 6.74
N LYS A 551 -4.63 23.28 6.40
CA LYS A 551 -6.06 23.20 6.73
C LYS A 551 -6.68 21.91 6.25
N THR A 552 -6.38 21.52 5.02
CA THR A 552 -6.91 20.32 4.39
C THR A 552 -6.43 19.08 5.12
N SER A 553 -5.13 18.98 5.40
CA SER A 553 -4.54 17.84 6.11
C SER A 553 -5.17 17.68 7.49
N GLU A 554 -5.26 18.76 8.27
CA GLU A 554 -5.85 18.73 9.62
C GLU A 554 -7.33 18.35 9.59
N LEU A 555 -8.11 18.87 8.64
CA LEU A 555 -9.53 18.52 8.50
C LEU A 555 -9.73 17.07 8.06
N VAL A 556 -8.88 16.54 7.18
CA VAL A 556 -8.93 15.12 6.79
C VAL A 556 -8.73 14.23 8.01
N PHE A 557 -7.70 14.49 8.82
CA PHE A 557 -7.49 13.72 10.06
C PHE A 557 -8.69 13.83 11.00
N LEU A 558 -9.23 15.03 11.20
CA LEU A 558 -10.39 15.22 12.05
C LEU A 558 -11.62 14.45 11.55
N PHE A 559 -11.89 14.47 10.24
CA PHE A 559 -13.01 13.71 9.66
C PHE A 559 -12.81 12.21 9.75
N GLU A 560 -11.58 11.69 9.58
CA GLU A 560 -11.31 10.27 9.78
C GLU A 560 -11.44 9.87 11.25
N ILE A 561 -10.93 10.66 12.20
CA ILE A 561 -11.16 10.47 13.65
C ILE A 561 -12.66 10.34 13.94
N LEU A 562 -13.45 11.31 13.49
CA LEU A 562 -14.89 11.34 13.72
C LEU A 562 -15.59 10.16 13.05
N THR A 563 -15.22 9.82 11.81
CA THR A 563 -15.80 8.70 11.07
C THR A 563 -15.53 7.38 11.78
N ASN A 564 -14.29 7.11 12.19
CA ASN A 564 -13.89 5.88 12.86
C ASN A 564 -14.53 5.74 14.25
N THR A 565 -14.67 6.86 14.97
CA THR A 565 -15.34 6.95 16.28
C THR A 565 -16.83 6.61 16.21
N LEU A 566 -17.45 6.92 15.06
CA LEU A 566 -18.88 6.76 14.81
C LEU A 566 -19.22 5.50 13.99
N ASP A 567 -18.22 4.74 13.52
CA ASP A 567 -18.45 3.54 12.72
C ASP A 567 -19.28 2.52 13.50
N LYS A 568 -20.18 1.83 12.80
CA LYS A 568 -20.98 0.72 13.32
C LYS A 568 -20.13 -0.47 13.76
N ARG A 569 -18.98 -0.67 13.13
CA ARG A 569 -18.09 -1.81 13.42
C ARG A 569 -17.33 -1.65 14.73
N SER A 570 -17.14 -0.43 15.20
CA SER A 570 -16.45 -0.09 16.45
C SER A 570 -17.42 0.16 17.61
N GLN A 571 -18.64 -0.39 17.54
CA GLN A 571 -19.64 -0.19 18.59
C GLN A 571 -19.50 -1.21 19.72
N PRO A 572 -19.21 -0.78 20.96
CA PRO A 572 -19.38 -1.64 22.11
C PRO A 572 -20.89 -1.84 22.31
N VAL A 573 -21.25 -3.10 22.41
CA VAL A 573 -22.61 -3.56 22.65
C VAL A 573 -22.60 -4.24 23.99
N ASN A 574 -23.57 -3.88 24.83
CA ASN A 574 -23.77 -4.56 26.08
C ASN A 574 -24.17 -6.01 25.80
N LEU A 575 -23.27 -6.96 26.03
CA LEU A 575 -23.48 -8.38 25.70
C LEU A 575 -24.69 -8.98 26.42
N SER A 576 -25.09 -8.42 27.57
CA SER A 576 -26.24 -8.90 28.35
C SER A 576 -27.59 -8.39 27.82
N THR A 577 -27.63 -7.18 27.25
CA THR A 577 -28.88 -6.54 26.79
C THR A 577 -28.99 -6.38 25.28
N GLY A 578 -27.91 -6.60 24.54
CA GLY A 578 -27.82 -6.37 23.09
C GLY A 578 -27.94 -4.89 22.69
N LYS A 579 -27.92 -3.96 23.66
CA LYS A 579 -28.06 -2.52 23.41
C LYS A 579 -26.70 -1.87 23.17
N ILE A 580 -26.70 -0.86 22.31
CA ILE A 580 -25.52 -0.04 22.00
C ILE A 580 -25.17 0.79 23.24
N GLU A 581 -23.90 0.75 23.65
CA GLU A 581 -23.38 1.56 24.75
C GLU A 581 -22.83 2.91 24.27
N PHE A 582 -22.66 3.86 25.20
CA PHE A 582 -22.08 5.20 24.96
C PHE A 582 -22.79 6.08 23.92
N VAL A 583 -24.09 5.87 23.69
CA VAL A 583 -24.90 6.69 22.78
C VAL A 583 -24.78 8.18 23.13
N GLU A 584 -24.87 8.54 24.41
CA GLU A 584 -24.77 9.93 24.87
C GLU A 584 -23.39 10.56 24.58
N ASN A 585 -22.29 9.83 24.87
CA ASN A 585 -20.94 10.31 24.59
C ASN A 585 -20.75 10.60 23.10
N ARG A 586 -21.26 9.73 22.22
CA ARG A 586 -21.20 9.92 20.77
C ARG A 586 -22.03 11.12 20.32
N SER A 587 -23.24 11.28 20.83
CA SER A 587 -24.07 12.46 20.50
C SER A 587 -23.37 13.76 20.92
N ARG A 588 -22.66 13.77 22.06
CA ARG A 588 -21.84 14.93 22.49
C ARG A 588 -20.68 15.21 21.53
N ILE A 589 -19.98 14.17 21.07
CA ILE A 589 -18.90 14.26 20.07
C ILE A 589 -19.43 14.83 18.75
N VAL A 590 -20.55 14.30 18.24
CA VAL A 590 -21.20 14.77 17.01
C VAL A 590 -21.58 16.24 17.12
N LEU A 591 -22.20 16.64 18.24
CA LEU A 591 -22.61 18.03 18.46
C LEU A 591 -21.40 18.99 18.49
N ALA A 592 -20.34 18.63 19.20
CA ALA A 592 -19.11 19.41 19.26
C ALA A 592 -18.46 19.55 17.88
N ALA A 593 -18.39 18.45 17.11
CA ALA A 593 -17.85 18.45 15.76
C ALA A 593 -18.64 19.38 14.83
N TRP A 594 -19.98 19.30 14.82
CA TRP A 594 -20.81 20.15 13.95
C TRP A 594 -20.73 21.64 14.28
N ASN A 595 -20.62 21.99 15.56
CA ASN A 595 -20.39 23.38 15.99
C ASN A 595 -19.12 23.98 15.38
N MET A 596 -18.09 23.15 15.20
CA MET A 596 -16.84 23.53 14.57
C MET A 596 -16.95 23.55 13.04
N ILE A 597 -17.43 22.45 12.44
CA ILE A 597 -17.43 22.21 10.99
C ILE A 597 -18.19 23.30 10.24
N ILE A 598 -19.38 23.69 10.72
CA ILE A 598 -20.21 24.73 10.06
C ILE A 598 -19.48 26.08 9.99
N ARG A 599 -18.56 26.36 10.92
CA ARG A 599 -17.81 27.62 10.98
C ARG A 599 -16.55 27.61 10.12
N VAL A 600 -16.01 26.43 9.83
CA VAL A 600 -14.69 26.25 9.23
C VAL A 600 -14.75 25.78 7.77
N MET A 601 -15.80 25.02 7.40
CA MET A 601 -15.95 24.51 6.04
C MET A 601 -16.34 25.61 5.06
N GLN A 602 -15.46 25.85 4.08
CA GLN A 602 -15.65 26.81 2.99
C GLN A 602 -15.89 26.05 1.67
N PRO A 603 -16.67 26.60 0.72
CA PRO A 603 -16.94 25.98 -0.58
C PRO A 603 -15.68 25.58 -1.36
N GLU A 604 -14.62 26.39 -1.27
CA GLU A 604 -13.35 26.20 -1.99
C GLU A 604 -12.62 24.92 -1.56
N LEU A 605 -12.77 24.52 -0.30
CA LEU A 605 -12.13 23.31 0.25
C LEU A 605 -12.67 22.03 -0.39
N PHE A 606 -13.91 22.03 -0.87
CA PHE A 606 -14.51 20.87 -1.54
C PHE A 606 -13.91 20.57 -2.92
N LYS A 607 -13.07 21.46 -3.47
CA LYS A 607 -12.28 21.19 -4.67
C LYS A 607 -11.22 20.11 -4.44
N ILE A 608 -10.87 19.82 -3.19
CA ILE A 608 -9.87 18.82 -2.84
C ILE A 608 -10.55 17.45 -2.63
N PRO A 609 -10.31 16.45 -3.50
CA PRO A 609 -11.10 15.21 -3.52
C PRO A 609 -11.04 14.40 -2.22
N LEU A 610 -9.86 14.30 -1.59
CA LEU A 610 -9.67 13.54 -0.35
C LEU A 610 -10.46 14.15 0.82
N LEU A 611 -10.43 15.48 0.95
CA LEU A 611 -11.19 16.19 1.98
C LEU A 611 -12.70 16.05 1.77
N ARG A 612 -13.17 16.23 0.53
CA ARG A 612 -14.57 16.03 0.14
C ARG A 612 -15.03 14.62 0.51
N LYS A 613 -14.25 13.60 0.14
CA LYS A 613 -14.53 12.19 0.48
C LYS A 613 -14.66 11.99 2.00
N SER A 614 -13.68 12.40 2.79
CA SER A 614 -13.68 12.21 4.25
C SER A 614 -14.84 12.97 4.91
N PHE A 615 -15.18 14.18 4.43
CA PHE A 615 -16.34 14.94 4.89
C PHE A 615 -17.66 14.19 4.68
N TYR A 616 -17.93 13.65 3.48
CA TYR A 616 -19.18 12.95 3.21
C TYR A 616 -19.28 11.61 3.97
N ARG A 617 -18.17 10.93 4.21
CA ARG A 617 -18.14 9.75 5.11
C ARG A 617 -18.54 10.14 6.54
N PHE A 618 -18.00 11.24 7.06
CA PHE A 618 -18.41 11.78 8.36
C PHE A 618 -19.89 12.20 8.38
N LEU A 619 -20.37 12.90 7.35
CA LEU A 619 -21.76 13.33 7.20
C LEU A 619 -22.73 12.16 7.33
N ARG A 620 -22.45 11.06 6.63
CA ARG A 620 -23.21 9.81 6.75
C ARG A 620 -23.14 9.24 8.17
N CYS A 621 -21.94 9.08 8.74
CA CYS A 621 -21.81 8.44 10.05
C CYS A 621 -22.48 9.26 11.16
N SER A 622 -22.40 10.59 11.11
CA SER A 622 -23.03 11.47 12.10
C SER A 622 -24.56 11.41 12.07
N THR A 623 -25.16 11.34 10.88
CA THR A 623 -26.61 11.21 10.71
C THR A 623 -27.12 9.81 11.02
N GLU A 624 -26.29 8.78 10.83
CA GLU A 624 -26.60 7.40 11.18
C GLU A 624 -26.58 7.19 12.71
N MET A 625 -25.63 7.82 13.41
CA MET A 625 -25.42 7.61 14.85
C MET A 625 -26.25 8.53 15.75
N ALA A 626 -26.31 9.82 15.44
CA ALA A 626 -26.91 10.83 16.31
C ALA A 626 -27.83 11.78 15.52
N PRO A 627 -28.84 11.28 14.79
CA PRO A 627 -29.76 12.11 14.01
C PRO A 627 -30.51 13.14 14.88
N GLU A 628 -30.71 12.86 16.17
CA GLU A 628 -31.33 13.77 17.14
C GLU A 628 -30.54 15.08 17.35
N CYS A 629 -29.23 15.08 17.06
CA CYS A 629 -28.41 16.29 17.14
C CYS A 629 -28.76 17.28 16.02
N MET A 630 -29.11 16.80 14.83
CA MET A 630 -29.43 17.65 13.67
C MET A 630 -30.77 18.36 13.82
N VAL A 631 -31.70 17.79 14.60
CA VAL A 631 -32.98 18.44 14.94
C VAL A 631 -32.77 19.71 15.75
N LYS A 632 -31.69 19.78 16.53
CA LYS A 632 -31.39 20.90 17.43
C LYS A 632 -30.68 22.06 16.72
N PHE A 633 -30.39 21.95 15.43
CA PHE A 633 -29.77 23.04 14.68
C PHE A 633 -30.68 24.25 14.57
N SER A 634 -30.07 25.44 14.58
CA SER A 634 -30.78 26.64 14.17
C SER A 634 -31.20 26.53 12.69
N ARG A 635 -32.15 27.36 12.27
CA ARG A 635 -32.64 27.34 10.89
C ARG A 635 -31.53 27.63 9.88
N GLU A 636 -30.59 28.50 10.22
CA GLU A 636 -29.44 28.85 9.38
C GLU A 636 -28.52 27.64 9.22
N ASN A 637 -28.13 27.00 10.33
CA ASN A 637 -27.25 25.84 10.34
C ASN A 637 -27.87 24.64 9.59
N LEU A 638 -29.18 24.43 9.75
CA LEU A 638 -29.91 23.38 9.04
C LEU A 638 -29.95 23.64 7.53
N THR A 639 -30.10 24.89 7.10
CA THR A 639 -30.05 25.26 5.67
C THR A 639 -28.67 24.94 5.07
N ILE A 640 -27.59 25.31 5.75
CA ILE A 640 -26.21 24.99 5.33
C ILE A 640 -26.01 23.48 5.23
N PHE A 641 -26.47 22.74 6.24
CA PHE A 641 -26.38 21.29 6.28
C PHE A 641 -27.15 20.63 5.11
N VAL A 642 -28.35 21.10 4.81
CA VAL A 642 -29.15 20.63 3.67
C VAL A 642 -28.45 20.94 2.34
N GLU A 643 -27.78 22.08 2.22
CA GLU A 643 -27.01 22.40 1.02
C GLU A 643 -25.84 21.42 0.81
N TYR A 644 -25.16 21.00 1.88
CA TYR A 644 -24.16 19.92 1.78
C TYR A 644 -24.77 18.61 1.26
N LEU A 645 -25.95 18.23 1.75
CA LEU A 645 -26.63 17.02 1.24
C LEU A 645 -26.95 17.14 -0.26
N LYS A 646 -27.45 18.29 -0.69
CA LYS A 646 -27.77 18.56 -2.11
C LYS A 646 -26.52 18.47 -2.99
N ASN A 647 -25.44 19.12 -2.59
CA ASN A 647 -24.19 19.13 -3.35
C ASN A 647 -23.54 17.74 -3.43
N GLY A 648 -23.76 16.89 -2.44
CA GLY A 648 -23.29 15.50 -2.48
C GLY A 648 -24.02 14.63 -3.50
N LEU A 649 -25.24 15.00 -3.89
CA LEU A 649 -26.05 14.26 -4.87
C LEU A 649 -25.77 14.66 -6.32
N GLN A 650 -25.10 15.80 -6.54
CA GLN A 650 -24.72 16.30 -7.86
C GLN A 650 -23.49 15.54 -8.36
N LEU A 651 -23.61 14.84 -9.48
CA LEU A 651 -22.49 14.25 -10.21
C LEU A 651 -21.94 15.32 -11.16
N ASP A 652 -20.70 15.75 -10.97
CA ASP A 652 -20.01 16.65 -11.91
C ASP A 652 -19.74 15.90 -13.22
N ASN A 653 -20.67 16.02 -14.17
CA ASN A 653 -20.61 15.42 -15.50
C ASN A 653 -19.69 16.20 -16.46
N GLU A 654 -18.53 16.66 -16.01
CA GLU A 654 -17.50 17.14 -16.94
C GLU A 654 -16.92 15.94 -17.69
N LYS A 655 -17.48 15.71 -18.89
CA LYS A 655 -17.05 14.71 -19.86
C LYS A 655 -15.70 15.10 -20.45
N ASP A 656 -14.62 14.74 -19.80
CA ASP A 656 -13.29 14.69 -20.42
C ASP A 656 -12.74 13.27 -20.34
N ASP A 657 -12.70 12.62 -21.50
CA ASP A 657 -12.24 11.25 -21.74
C ASP A 657 -10.75 11.11 -21.38
N LEU A 658 -10.44 10.18 -20.45
CA LEU A 658 -9.17 9.43 -20.25
C LEU A 658 -8.83 9.17 -18.76
N LEU A 659 -9.35 9.95 -17.80
CA LEU A 659 -9.14 9.75 -16.34
C LEU A 659 -10.38 9.22 -15.58
N CYS A 660 -11.43 8.83 -16.31
CA CYS A 660 -12.79 8.61 -15.79
C CYS A 660 -12.91 7.54 -14.69
N ASN A 661 -12.17 6.42 -14.75
CA ASN A 661 -12.42 5.27 -13.86
C ASN A 661 -12.14 5.50 -12.36
N LEU A 662 -11.30 6.48 -12.01
CA LEU A 662 -11.01 6.85 -10.62
C LEU A 662 -11.90 8.01 -10.17
N LYS A 663 -12.02 9.09 -10.96
CA LYS A 663 -12.88 10.24 -10.67
C LYS A 663 -14.35 9.81 -10.47
N ASP A 664 -14.83 8.91 -11.33
CA ASP A 664 -16.19 8.37 -11.26
C ASP A 664 -16.44 7.54 -9.98
N ARG A 665 -15.46 6.75 -9.54
CA ARG A 665 -15.56 6.00 -8.26
C ARG A 665 -15.61 6.92 -7.04
N PHE A 666 -14.87 8.03 -7.05
CA PHE A 666 -14.88 9.00 -5.95
C PHE A 666 -16.22 9.75 -5.87
N GLU A 667 -16.72 10.28 -6.98
CA GLU A 667 -17.99 11.01 -7.03
C GLU A 667 -19.18 10.12 -6.70
N LYS A 668 -19.16 8.86 -7.15
CA LYS A 668 -20.13 7.85 -6.75
C LYS A 668 -20.14 7.60 -5.25
N GLU A 669 -18.97 7.48 -4.61
CA GLU A 669 -18.87 7.29 -3.16
C GLU A 669 -19.46 8.48 -2.39
N ILE A 670 -19.24 9.71 -2.87
CA ILE A 670 -19.81 10.93 -2.29
C ILE A 670 -21.35 10.89 -2.36
N SER A 671 -21.90 10.57 -3.53
CA SER A 671 -23.34 10.47 -3.76
C SER A 671 -24.00 9.38 -2.90
N ILE A 672 -23.36 8.20 -2.78
CA ILE A 672 -23.79 7.13 -1.88
C ILE A 672 -23.88 7.62 -0.44
N ASN A 673 -22.82 8.28 0.06
CA ASN A 673 -22.78 8.73 1.45
C ASN A 673 -23.82 9.83 1.72
N SER A 674 -24.01 10.77 0.78
CA SER A 674 -25.05 11.80 0.91
C SER A 674 -26.47 11.21 0.91
N ALA A 675 -26.76 10.29 -0.03
CA ALA A 675 -28.05 9.60 -0.09
C ALA A 675 -28.32 8.79 1.19
N LEU A 676 -27.33 8.08 1.73
CA LEU A 676 -27.48 7.37 3.00
C LEU A 676 -27.73 8.33 4.16
N ALA A 677 -27.05 9.48 4.21
CA ALA A 677 -27.29 10.50 5.23
C ALA A 677 -28.74 11.02 5.20
N ILE A 678 -29.26 11.31 4.00
CA ILE A 678 -30.68 11.66 3.78
C ILE A 678 -31.58 10.53 4.28
N ALA A 679 -31.26 9.27 3.93
CA ALA A 679 -32.05 8.11 4.32
C ALA A 679 -32.14 7.96 5.85
N HIS A 680 -31.04 8.19 6.57
CA HIS A 680 -31.01 8.11 8.03
C HIS A 680 -31.85 9.22 8.66
N LEU A 681 -31.69 10.47 8.23
CA LEU A 681 -32.46 11.60 8.74
C LEU A 681 -33.95 11.50 8.42
N GLY A 682 -34.31 11.16 7.18
CA GLY A 682 -35.71 10.98 6.79
C GLY A 682 -36.38 9.86 7.58
N THR A 683 -35.67 8.77 7.85
CA THR A 683 -36.15 7.68 8.72
C THR A 683 -36.41 8.18 10.15
N TYR A 684 -35.50 9.01 10.68
CA TYR A 684 -35.64 9.56 12.02
C TYR A 684 -36.79 10.57 12.13
N PHE A 685 -36.87 11.51 11.19
CA PHE A 685 -37.92 12.54 11.15
C PHE A 685 -39.32 11.95 10.99
N ALA A 686 -39.49 10.96 10.11
CA ALA A 686 -40.76 10.25 9.95
C ALA A 686 -41.26 9.58 11.25
N LYS A 687 -40.35 9.24 12.18
CA LYS A 687 -40.67 8.59 13.45
C LYS A 687 -40.83 9.56 14.63
N HIS A 688 -40.06 10.64 14.68
CA HIS A 688 -39.88 11.44 15.90
C HIS A 688 -40.16 12.94 15.77
N THR A 689 -40.19 13.51 14.56
CA THR A 689 -40.23 14.98 14.39
C THR A 689 -41.61 15.43 13.90
N ARG A 690 -42.21 16.41 14.61
CA ARG A 690 -43.43 17.13 14.19
C ARG A 690 -43.19 18.63 13.94
N ASN A 691 -41.93 19.06 13.87
CA ASN A 691 -41.58 20.46 13.64
C ASN A 691 -41.69 20.83 12.16
N ASP A 692 -42.76 21.55 11.80
CA ASP A 692 -43.07 21.97 10.44
C ASP A 692 -41.95 22.81 9.79
N THR A 693 -41.18 23.56 10.56
CA THR A 693 -40.09 24.41 10.02
C THR A 693 -38.84 23.60 9.63
N THR A 694 -38.40 22.66 10.46
CA THR A 694 -37.30 21.73 10.16
C THR A 694 -37.63 20.86 8.94
N MET A 695 -38.88 20.39 8.88
CA MET A 695 -39.37 19.57 7.78
C MET A 695 -39.33 20.32 6.45
N LYS A 696 -39.84 21.56 6.39
CA LYS A 696 -39.80 22.39 5.17
C LYS A 696 -38.39 22.61 4.63
N VAL A 697 -37.40 22.83 5.51
CA VAL A 697 -36.01 23.01 5.09
C VAL A 697 -35.43 21.69 4.59
N PHE A 698 -35.71 20.58 5.27
CA PHE A 698 -35.24 19.26 4.83
C PHE A 698 -35.87 18.82 3.50
N SER A 699 -37.14 19.15 3.24
CA SER A 699 -37.82 18.82 1.98
C SER A 699 -37.15 19.41 0.73
N LEU A 700 -36.24 20.38 0.86
CA LEU A 700 -35.44 20.90 -0.25
C LEU A 700 -34.52 19.84 -0.89
N VAL A 701 -34.26 18.70 -0.23
CA VAL A 701 -33.50 17.59 -0.83
C VAL A 701 -34.34 16.66 -1.72
N ILE A 702 -35.67 16.80 -1.73
CA ILE A 702 -36.58 15.90 -2.46
C ILE A 702 -36.28 15.89 -3.95
N GLU A 703 -36.26 17.07 -4.58
CA GLU A 703 -36.04 17.20 -6.02
C GLU A 703 -34.63 16.73 -6.45
N PRO A 704 -33.53 17.14 -5.79
CA PRO A 704 -32.20 16.60 -6.09
C PRO A 704 -32.11 15.08 -5.93
N THR A 705 -32.70 14.51 -4.88
CA THR A 705 -32.72 13.05 -4.68
C THR A 705 -33.49 12.36 -5.80
N PHE A 706 -34.59 12.97 -6.25
CA PHE A 706 -35.38 12.46 -7.37
C PHE A 706 -34.59 12.45 -8.67
N ALA A 707 -33.93 13.56 -8.99
CA ALA A 707 -33.09 13.68 -10.18
C ALA A 707 -31.95 12.65 -10.20
N THR A 708 -31.26 12.44 -9.06
CA THR A 708 -30.22 11.41 -8.96
C THR A 708 -30.77 10.00 -9.14
N CYS A 709 -31.97 9.69 -8.61
CA CYS A 709 -32.63 8.39 -8.84
C CYS A 709 -32.96 8.14 -10.32
N LEU A 710 -33.37 9.18 -11.05
CA LEU A 710 -33.65 9.10 -12.49
C LEU A 710 -32.37 8.91 -13.32
N ASN A 711 -31.26 9.55 -12.90
CA ASN A 711 -29.97 9.50 -13.60
C ASN A 711 -29.07 8.32 -13.20
N ALA A 712 -29.38 7.62 -12.11
CA ALA A 712 -28.55 6.50 -11.64
C ALA A 712 -28.53 5.38 -12.69
N LEU A 713 -27.34 4.91 -13.08
CA LEU A 713 -27.18 3.70 -13.88
C LEU A 713 -27.54 2.49 -13.01
N TRP A 714 -28.68 1.84 -13.28
CA TRP A 714 -29.23 0.72 -12.47
C TRP A 714 -28.42 -0.58 -12.55
N GLN A 715 -27.28 -0.56 -13.22
CA GLN A 715 -26.25 -1.60 -13.18
C GLN A 715 -25.41 -1.51 -11.90
N GLU A 716 -25.48 -0.40 -11.16
CA GLU A 716 -24.71 -0.16 -9.95
C GLU A 716 -25.56 -0.34 -8.67
N ASP A 717 -25.54 -1.55 -8.10
CA ASP A 717 -26.39 -1.92 -6.96
C ASP A 717 -26.21 -1.03 -5.71
N ALA A 718 -25.00 -0.56 -5.43
CA ALA A 718 -24.72 0.22 -4.22
C ALA A 718 -25.33 1.65 -4.26
N LEU A 719 -25.16 2.36 -5.37
CA LEU A 719 -25.69 3.72 -5.54
C LEU A 719 -27.21 3.72 -5.64
N SER A 720 -27.76 2.85 -6.49
CA SER A 720 -29.20 2.71 -6.67
C SER A 720 -29.92 2.30 -5.38
N SER A 721 -29.31 1.45 -4.55
CA SER A 721 -29.85 1.10 -3.23
C SER A 721 -29.88 2.29 -2.27
N ALA A 722 -28.79 3.07 -2.23
CA ALA A 722 -28.67 4.23 -1.35
C ALA A 722 -29.67 5.35 -1.70
N THR A 723 -29.73 5.75 -2.97
CA THR A 723 -30.64 6.80 -3.47
C THR A 723 -32.11 6.38 -3.35
N SER A 724 -32.41 5.11 -3.62
CA SER A 724 -33.74 4.55 -3.38
C SER A 724 -34.16 4.61 -1.92
N ALA A 725 -33.25 4.26 -0.99
CA ALA A 725 -33.53 4.34 0.44
C ALA A 725 -33.74 5.79 0.90
N ALA A 726 -33.00 6.74 0.33
CA ALA A 726 -33.16 8.18 0.56
C ALA A 726 -34.55 8.64 0.13
N LEU A 727 -34.93 8.38 -1.12
CA LEU A 727 -36.22 8.77 -1.69
C LEU A 727 -37.40 8.17 -0.92
N TYR A 728 -37.31 6.88 -0.55
CA TYR A 728 -38.36 6.25 0.27
C TYR A 728 -38.51 6.90 1.63
N SER A 729 -37.39 7.23 2.29
CA SER A 729 -37.42 7.88 3.59
C SER A 729 -38.05 9.27 3.51
N LEU A 730 -37.78 10.03 2.44
CA LEU A 730 -38.38 11.33 2.17
C LEU A 730 -39.88 11.20 1.91
N LEU A 731 -40.31 10.21 1.13
CA LEU A 731 -41.74 9.94 0.89
C LEU A 731 -42.49 9.62 2.19
N CYS A 732 -41.86 8.92 3.13
CA CYS A 732 -42.45 8.66 4.45
C CYS A 732 -42.51 9.91 5.33
N CYS A 733 -41.61 10.87 5.10
CA CYS A 733 -41.37 12.06 5.90
C CYS A 733 -42.26 13.23 5.45
N ASP A 734 -42.26 13.54 4.15
CA ASP A 734 -43.04 14.61 3.51
C ASP A 734 -43.69 14.12 2.20
N GLU A 735 -44.81 13.42 2.36
CA GLU A 735 -45.58 12.86 1.25
C GLU A 735 -46.10 13.95 0.30
N ASP A 736 -46.49 15.11 0.83
CA ASP A 736 -47.07 16.22 0.05
C ASP A 736 -45.99 16.96 -0.75
N GLY A 737 -44.80 17.13 -0.19
CA GLY A 737 -43.61 17.61 -0.91
C GLY A 737 -43.24 16.70 -2.08
N CYS A 738 -43.18 15.38 -1.86
CA CYS A 738 -42.94 14.42 -2.94
C CYS A 738 -44.03 14.46 -4.03
N LYS A 739 -45.31 14.55 -3.65
CA LYS A 739 -46.42 14.70 -4.61
C LYS A 739 -46.32 15.99 -5.41
N THR A 740 -45.89 17.08 -4.78
CA THR A 740 -45.69 18.38 -5.43
C THR A 740 -44.57 18.30 -6.46
N CYS A 741 -43.45 17.67 -6.11
CA CYS A 741 -42.34 17.40 -7.05
C CYS A 741 -42.82 16.60 -8.28
N VAL A 742 -43.57 15.51 -8.06
CA VAL A 742 -44.14 14.71 -9.16
C VAL A 742 -45.13 15.51 -10.01
N LYS A 743 -45.96 16.35 -9.38
CA LYS A 743 -46.92 17.20 -10.09
C LYS A 743 -46.22 18.22 -10.99
N ASN A 744 -45.11 18.80 -10.51
CA ASN A 744 -44.29 19.72 -11.27
C ASN A 744 -43.68 19.02 -12.50
N LEU A 745 -43.07 17.85 -12.33
CA LEU A 745 -42.52 17.04 -13.45
C LEU A 745 -43.59 16.71 -14.50
N LEU A 746 -44.78 16.30 -14.08
CA LEU A 746 -45.91 16.01 -14.99
C LEU A 746 -46.52 17.25 -15.65
N SER A 747 -46.16 18.45 -15.20
CA SER A 747 -46.64 19.71 -15.75
C SER A 747 -45.77 20.26 -16.89
N HIS A 748 -44.57 19.72 -17.09
CA HIS A 748 -43.74 20.06 -18.26
C HIS A 748 -44.45 19.70 -19.56
N GLU A 749 -44.41 20.61 -20.53
CA GLU A 749 -45.07 20.43 -21.83
C GLU A 749 -44.55 19.19 -22.56
N ALA A 750 -43.24 18.91 -22.46
CA ALA A 750 -42.58 17.74 -23.03
C ALA A 750 -43.14 16.40 -22.51
N ASN A 751 -43.70 16.39 -21.30
CA ASN A 751 -44.26 15.19 -20.66
C ASN A 751 -45.76 14.99 -20.94
N HIS A 752 -46.44 15.94 -21.59
CA HIS A 752 -47.86 15.85 -21.88
C HIS A 752 -48.28 14.64 -22.73
N PRO A 753 -47.54 14.24 -23.79
CA PRO A 753 -47.88 13.08 -24.62
C PRO A 753 -47.98 11.78 -23.82
N ASN A 754 -47.11 11.59 -22.82
CA ASN A 754 -47.01 10.37 -22.01
C ASN A 754 -47.65 10.50 -20.62
N ARG A 755 -48.34 11.62 -20.33
CA ARG A 755 -48.78 12.01 -18.99
C ARG A 755 -49.63 10.96 -18.27
N THR A 756 -50.49 10.24 -18.99
CA THR A 756 -51.35 9.20 -18.41
C THR A 756 -50.56 7.97 -17.95
N ILE A 757 -49.55 7.58 -18.73
CA ILE A 757 -48.64 6.46 -18.43
C ILE A 757 -47.75 6.85 -17.26
N LEU A 758 -47.09 8.01 -17.34
CA LEU A 758 -46.23 8.56 -16.27
C LEU A 758 -46.99 8.70 -14.95
N ARG A 759 -48.23 9.21 -14.98
CA ARG A 759 -49.08 9.33 -13.78
C ARG A 759 -49.40 7.98 -13.15
N THR A 760 -49.61 6.94 -13.97
CA THR A 760 -49.86 5.57 -13.46
C THR A 760 -48.60 5.00 -12.83
N ALA A 761 -47.45 5.14 -13.50
CA ALA A 761 -46.15 4.72 -13.00
C ALA A 761 -45.80 5.40 -11.65
N PHE A 762 -45.98 6.73 -11.55
CA PHE A 762 -45.75 7.45 -10.29
C PHE A 762 -46.70 7.04 -9.16
N ARG A 763 -47.97 6.72 -9.46
CA ARG A 763 -48.92 6.20 -8.47
C ARG A 763 -48.48 4.85 -7.90
N THR A 764 -47.96 3.97 -8.76
CA THR A 764 -47.41 2.68 -8.34
C THR A 764 -46.16 2.84 -7.48
N LEU A 765 -45.28 3.78 -7.84
CA LEU A 765 -44.06 4.07 -7.09
C LEU A 765 -44.35 4.63 -5.70
N THR A 766 -45.23 5.63 -5.62
CA THR A 766 -45.55 6.39 -4.40
C THR A 766 -46.53 5.67 -3.47
N PHE A 767 -47.01 4.48 -3.84
CA PHE A 767 -47.90 3.69 -3.00
C PHE A 767 -47.22 3.30 -1.68
N LEU A 768 -47.79 3.78 -0.56
CA LEU A 768 -47.41 3.39 0.80
C LEU A 768 -48.47 2.43 1.35
N GLY A 769 -48.04 1.24 1.81
CA GLY A 769 -48.92 0.31 2.52
C GLY A 769 -49.40 0.88 3.86
N PRO A 770 -50.45 0.29 4.48
CA PRO A 770 -50.94 0.74 5.78
C PRO A 770 -49.85 0.57 6.86
N GLY A 771 -49.44 1.68 7.47
CA GLY A 771 -48.31 1.76 8.42
C GLY A 771 -47.10 2.48 7.81
N LYS A 772 -46.99 3.80 8.02
CA LYS A 772 -45.89 4.65 7.52
C LYS A 772 -44.60 4.40 8.30
N HIS A 773 -43.96 3.24 8.13
CA HIS A 773 -42.74 2.93 8.86
C HIS A 773 -41.57 2.62 7.90
N PRO A 774 -40.50 3.43 7.94
CA PRO A 774 -39.31 3.22 7.10
C PRO A 774 -38.47 2.03 7.61
N GLU A 775 -39.02 0.83 7.50
CA GLU A 775 -38.36 -0.43 7.85
C GLU A 775 -37.46 -0.94 6.73
N LYS A 776 -36.47 -1.76 7.08
CA LYS A 776 -35.49 -2.31 6.13
C LYS A 776 -36.16 -3.17 5.04
N CYS A 777 -37.24 -3.88 5.38
CA CYS A 777 -38.01 -4.69 4.44
C CYS A 777 -38.73 -3.82 3.39
N GLU A 778 -39.41 -2.77 3.83
CA GLU A 778 -40.14 -1.86 2.94
C GLU A 778 -39.21 -1.04 2.04
N LYS A 779 -38.02 -0.65 2.53
CA LYS A 779 -36.97 -0.04 1.69
C LYS A 779 -36.57 -0.92 0.52
N ARG A 780 -36.41 -2.23 0.74
CA ARG A 780 -36.08 -3.20 -0.34
C ARG A 780 -37.23 -3.36 -1.33
N LYS A 781 -38.47 -3.44 -0.84
CA LYS A 781 -39.66 -3.50 -1.71
C LYS A 781 -39.80 -2.25 -2.56
N PHE A 782 -39.59 -1.07 -1.97
CA PHE A 782 -39.59 0.19 -2.69
C PHE A 782 -38.50 0.24 -3.76
N HIS A 783 -37.29 -0.24 -3.46
CA HIS A 783 -36.21 -0.34 -4.45
C HIS A 783 -36.60 -1.20 -5.66
N GLY A 784 -37.26 -2.35 -5.43
CA GLY A 784 -37.83 -3.15 -6.52
C GLY A 784 -38.90 -2.42 -7.34
N ARG A 785 -39.79 -1.67 -6.68
CA ARG A 785 -40.79 -0.83 -7.38
C ARG A 785 -40.15 0.32 -8.15
N LEU A 786 -39.09 0.94 -7.63
CA LEU A 786 -38.36 2.01 -8.29
C LEU A 786 -37.63 1.49 -9.54
N LYS A 787 -37.04 0.31 -9.47
CA LYS A 787 -36.44 -0.35 -10.64
C LYS A 787 -37.48 -0.61 -11.73
N GLN A 788 -38.65 -1.13 -11.37
CA GLN A 788 -39.74 -1.33 -12.34
C GLN A 788 -40.26 0.00 -12.90
N PHE A 789 -40.44 1.00 -12.05
CA PHE A 789 -40.87 2.34 -12.45
C PHE A 789 -39.95 2.92 -13.53
N LEU A 790 -38.63 2.77 -13.40
CA LEU A 790 -37.67 3.35 -14.33
C LEU A 790 -37.67 2.66 -15.68
N ILE A 791 -37.89 1.34 -15.70
CA ILE A 791 -38.14 0.58 -16.93
C ILE A 791 -39.42 1.10 -17.61
N ASP A 792 -40.48 1.34 -16.82
CA ASP A 792 -41.77 1.79 -17.35
C ASP A 792 -41.73 3.23 -17.91
N ILE A 793 -40.79 4.06 -17.47
CA ILE A 793 -40.66 5.47 -17.89
C ILE A 793 -39.47 5.77 -18.80
N GLU A 794 -38.65 4.76 -19.13
CA GLU A 794 -37.46 4.90 -19.96
C GLU A 794 -37.81 5.50 -21.33
N GLY A 795 -37.16 6.62 -21.69
CA GLY A 795 -37.44 7.35 -22.93
C GLY A 795 -38.79 8.09 -22.99
N LEU A 796 -39.61 8.03 -21.92
CA LEU A 796 -40.94 8.67 -21.85
C LEU A 796 -40.99 9.92 -20.97
N LEU A 797 -40.12 10.00 -19.96
CA LEU A 797 -40.03 11.13 -19.03
C LEU A 797 -38.88 12.07 -19.44
N VAL A 798 -39.20 13.34 -19.64
CA VAL A 798 -38.25 14.43 -19.80
C VAL A 798 -38.10 15.15 -18.46
N VAL A 799 -36.86 15.27 -17.99
CA VAL A 799 -36.52 15.85 -16.67
C VAL A 799 -36.15 17.33 -16.76
N GLU A 800 -35.81 17.83 -17.96
CA GLU A 800 -35.50 19.24 -18.26
C GLU A 800 -36.73 20.06 -18.68
#